data_AF-A0A1H1NLX1-F1
#
_entry.id   AF-A0A1H1NLX1-F1
#
_cell.length_a   1.000
_cell.length_b   1.000
_cell.length_c   1.000
_cell.angle_alpha   90.00
_cell.angle_beta   90.00
_cell.angle_gamma   90.00
#
_symmetry.space_group_name_H-M   'P 1'
#
loop_
_entity.id
_entity.type
_entity.pdbx_description
1 polymer ?
#
loop_
_entity_poly.entity_id
_entity_poly.type
_entity_poly.pdbx_seq_one_letter_code
_entity_poly.pdbx_strand_id
1 'polypeptide(L)'
;MRSSQRFSTARRPLAFACLAAAMALQAGCLDGSDNDDDHDSATQTGIFIDSPVSGLGYKTPTQEGVTDAEGRFEYRADETVTFSIGELELGSAAGADRVSPINLMPGAQDASDPAVTNLSILLQSLDQDGDLNNGIQITDAIATTVSEHANALDPDSDAFTQAMNDLLVELNAAQPPVFTDTDPRPRTARPAAQAQAHLARSLAPQKVVTIEQGDIAGFEADDGAWSWYGIPYAKAPLGDLRWKPPVAPEPWEGVRLATSWANQSAQNPGYEAFGEGGMSEDSLYLNVTVPEGYEGQQLPVMVWFHGGGFSILTGNTKAFNNTSLPKEGVIVVTVNHRLGPLGYLSHPALTAESERNASGNYGQLDLVAALQWVQRNIEAFGGDPDNVTIFGESGGGGKSLSLLHSPLATGLFHKAIIQSGMGTPEHGGRYPVRWTLEQNEAEGQRLIEALGLANEPDIAAALRQVPWTELVTTADAIGFEAYPTIDGYYSTMGIQEAYLAGEHNDVPIIAGANSGDYPDLREGLVWYMPWMADANEADMFAYVFDHVPENWAANGTEAYHGIELVYVFDYYGSFLSHYLLGLSGHESPTPQKYAANLPGVTAVDDKISDDMRSLWAEFARTGNPSTDAINWPAYTPQSDAYLRTQQNPTVETGLESAFPPAAP
;
A
#
# COMPACT_ATOMS: atom_id res chain seq x y z
N MET A 1 -43.25 44.25 -3.37
CA MET A 1 -43.77 45.03 -2.22
C MET A 1 -43.45 44.25 -0.95
N ARG A 2 -43.11 44.95 0.16
CA ARG A 2 -42.62 44.40 1.46
C ARG A 2 -41.21 43.78 1.32
N SER A 3 -40.13 44.36 1.89
CA SER A 3 -39.74 44.54 3.31
C SER A 3 -39.58 43.19 4.04
N SER A 4 -38.54 42.87 4.81
CA SER A 4 -37.30 43.56 5.26
C SER A 4 -36.44 42.49 5.99
N GLN A 5 -35.15 42.63 6.33
CA GLN A 5 -34.23 43.78 6.43
C GLN A 5 -32.76 43.31 6.33
N ARG A 6 -31.76 44.21 6.36
CA ARG A 6 -30.36 43.91 6.73
C ARG A 6 -29.83 45.03 7.64
N PHE A 7 -29.21 44.67 8.77
CA PHE A 7 -28.46 45.60 9.61
C PHE A 7 -26.96 45.30 9.52
N SER A 8 -26.18 46.36 9.31
CA SER A 8 -24.72 46.40 9.43
C SER A 8 -24.34 46.67 10.88
N THR A 9 -23.20 46.13 11.36
CA THR A 9 -22.18 46.97 12.03
C THR A 9 -20.82 46.29 12.21
N ALA A 10 -19.77 47.10 12.01
CA ALA A 10 -18.49 47.13 12.75
C ALA A 10 -17.50 45.94 12.68
N ARG A 11 -16.48 46.11 11.83
CA ARG A 11 -15.12 45.60 12.10
C ARG A 11 -14.42 46.47 13.16
N ARG A 12 -13.70 45.86 14.10
CA ARG A 12 -12.53 46.44 14.77
C ARG A 12 -11.46 45.36 15.00
N PRO A 13 -10.16 45.70 14.88
CA PRO A 13 -9.08 44.72 15.01
C PRO A 13 -8.65 44.54 16.47
N LEU A 14 -8.08 43.38 16.78
CA LEU A 14 -7.26 43.15 17.96
C LEU A 14 -6.02 42.36 17.52
N ALA A 15 -4.85 42.85 17.90
CA ALA A 15 -3.57 42.30 17.49
C ALA A 15 -3.21 41.07 18.34
N PHE A 16 -2.60 40.07 17.70
CA PHE A 16 -1.79 39.08 18.39
C PHE A 16 -0.31 39.40 18.13
N ALA A 17 0.48 39.43 19.20
CA ALA A 17 1.89 39.74 19.14
C ALA A 17 2.69 38.46 18.89
N CYS A 18 3.59 38.50 17.92
CA CYS A 18 4.61 37.46 17.75
C CYS A 18 5.60 37.52 18.92
N LEU A 19 5.86 36.39 19.56
CA LEU A 19 7.02 36.22 20.43
C LEU A 19 7.98 35.23 19.76
N ALA A 20 9.00 35.75 19.09
CA ALA A 20 10.13 34.96 18.62
C ALA A 20 11.24 35.04 19.67
N ALA A 21 11.59 33.91 20.29
CA ALA A 21 12.67 33.81 21.26
C ALA A 21 13.87 33.10 20.65
N ALA A 22 14.77 33.87 20.03
CA ALA A 22 16.10 33.39 19.68
C ALA A 22 17.06 33.66 20.86
N MET A 23 17.80 32.66 21.31
CA MET A 23 18.98 32.86 22.15
C MET A 23 20.20 32.21 21.51
N ALA A 24 21.19 33.04 21.20
CA ALA A 24 22.50 32.61 20.77
C ALA A 24 23.39 32.34 21.99
N LEU A 25 24.09 31.21 22.01
CA LEU A 25 25.14 30.94 22.98
C LEU A 25 26.43 31.64 22.57
N GLN A 26 26.94 32.52 23.43
CA GLN A 26 28.26 33.13 23.27
C GLN A 26 29.34 32.27 23.94
N ALA A 27 30.47 32.11 23.26
CA ALA A 27 31.68 31.55 23.86
C ALA A 27 32.35 32.55 24.81
N GLY A 28 32.85 32.05 25.95
CA GLY A 28 33.71 32.78 26.88
C GLY A 28 34.59 31.80 27.66
N CYS A 29 35.89 32.07 27.76
CA CYS A 29 36.87 31.21 28.42
C CYS A 29 37.46 31.88 29.67
N LEU A 30 38.05 31.04 30.55
CA LEU A 30 38.86 31.37 31.74
C LEU A 30 38.04 31.89 32.95
N ASP A 31 38.35 31.55 34.21
CA ASP A 31 39.50 30.86 34.82
C ASP A 31 39.05 29.74 35.79
N GLY A 32 39.96 28.84 36.19
CA GLY A 32 39.64 27.68 37.02
C GLY A 32 40.16 27.71 38.48
N SER A 33 39.65 26.77 39.28
CA SER A 33 40.30 26.24 40.49
C SER A 33 39.65 24.91 40.89
N ASP A 34 40.44 23.96 41.40
CA ASP A 34 40.01 22.60 41.75
C ASP A 34 38.79 22.54 42.68
N ASN A 35 37.92 21.54 42.45
CA ASN A 35 37.20 20.82 43.50
C ASN A 35 36.59 19.52 42.95
N ASP A 36 37.01 18.41 43.55
CA ASP A 36 36.41 17.07 43.68
C ASP A 36 35.68 16.39 42.50
N ASP A 37 36.12 15.16 42.24
CA ASP A 37 35.45 14.16 41.40
C ASP A 37 34.05 13.82 41.94
N ASP A 38 33.00 14.38 41.31
CA ASP A 38 31.61 13.93 41.52
C ASP A 38 30.79 14.05 40.21
N HIS A 39 31.37 13.57 39.12
CA HIS A 39 30.62 13.23 37.90
C HIS A 39 29.92 11.87 38.07
N ASP A 40 28.94 11.82 38.97
CA ASP A 40 27.92 10.77 38.95
C ASP A 40 27.17 10.93 37.61
N SER A 41 27.47 10.07 36.64
CA SER A 41 27.04 10.26 35.25
C SER A 41 25.51 10.24 35.19
N ALA A 42 24.95 11.34 34.66
CA ALA A 42 23.50 11.51 34.62
C ALA A 42 22.84 10.35 33.86
N THR A 43 21.71 9.88 34.39
CA THR A 43 20.89 8.88 33.70
C THR A 43 20.47 9.42 32.34
N GLN A 44 20.74 8.63 31.32
CA GLN A 44 20.36 8.82 29.93
C GLN A 44 19.24 7.85 29.57
N THR A 45 18.54 8.15 28.48
CA THR A 45 17.45 7.32 27.97
C THR A 45 17.76 6.93 26.53
N GLY A 46 17.90 5.63 26.29
CA GLY A 46 18.08 5.08 24.95
C GLY A 46 16.80 4.38 24.47
N ILE A 47 16.73 4.01 23.20
CA ILE A 47 15.62 3.25 22.61
C ILE A 47 16.14 1.91 22.07
N PHE A 48 15.47 0.80 22.43
CA PHE A 48 15.68 -0.48 21.76
C PHE A 48 14.86 -0.55 20.47
N ILE A 49 15.53 -0.75 19.33
CA ILE A 49 14.95 -0.53 17.99
C ILE A 49 15.20 -1.68 17.01
N ASP A 50 14.07 -2.31 16.64
CA ASP A 50 13.84 -3.10 15.44
C ASP A 50 12.61 -2.49 14.73
N SER A 51 11.42 -2.57 15.34
CA SER A 51 10.59 -1.39 15.65
C SER A 51 10.83 -1.00 17.13
N PRO A 52 10.29 0.10 17.69
CA PRO A 52 10.40 0.35 19.12
C PRO A 52 9.83 -0.83 19.92
N VAL A 53 10.67 -1.52 20.71
CA VAL A 53 10.28 -2.77 21.39
C VAL A 53 9.94 -2.50 22.85
N SER A 54 8.66 -2.62 23.18
CA SER A 54 8.14 -2.55 24.54
C SER A 54 8.11 -3.93 25.21
N GLY A 55 8.26 -3.97 26.53
CA GLY A 55 8.21 -5.22 27.29
C GLY A 55 9.53 -5.99 27.40
N LEU A 56 10.65 -5.45 26.90
CA LEU A 56 11.98 -6.04 27.13
C LEU A 56 12.46 -5.70 28.54
N GLY A 57 12.86 -6.70 29.31
CA GLY A 57 13.64 -6.47 30.53
C GLY A 57 14.99 -5.85 30.15
N TYR A 58 15.45 -4.86 30.93
CA TYR A 58 16.80 -4.31 30.80
C TYR A 58 17.48 -4.18 32.15
N LYS A 59 18.81 -4.33 32.16
CA LYS A 59 19.62 -4.23 33.37
C LYS A 59 21.01 -3.64 33.10
N THR A 60 21.43 -2.73 33.96
CA THR A 60 22.77 -2.14 34.01
C THR A 60 23.35 -2.30 35.44
N PRO A 61 24.59 -1.84 35.71
CA PRO A 61 25.12 -1.75 37.07
C PRO A 61 24.31 -0.84 38.01
N THR A 62 23.53 0.12 37.49
CA THR A 62 22.80 1.12 38.30
C THR A 62 21.30 1.21 38.02
N GLN A 63 20.81 0.71 36.87
CA GLN A 63 19.40 0.72 36.49
C GLN A 63 18.89 -0.71 36.22
N GLU A 64 17.60 -0.95 36.48
CA GLU A 64 16.88 -2.13 35.98
C GLU A 64 15.40 -1.79 35.76
N GLY A 65 14.80 -2.38 34.74
CA GLY A 65 13.42 -2.07 34.38
C GLY A 65 12.90 -2.87 33.19
N VAL A 66 11.81 -2.38 32.60
CA VAL A 66 11.20 -2.90 31.37
C VAL A 66 11.05 -1.74 30.39
N THR A 67 11.25 -1.99 29.09
CA THR A 67 11.11 -0.93 28.07
C THR A 67 9.68 -0.43 27.93
N ASP A 68 9.51 0.89 27.81
CA ASP A 68 8.20 1.53 27.63
C ASP A 68 7.61 1.31 26.21
N ALA A 69 6.43 1.87 25.94
CA ALA A 69 5.75 1.75 24.64
C ALA A 69 6.55 2.35 23.46
N GLU A 70 7.48 3.26 23.73
CA GLU A 70 8.41 3.83 22.74
C GLU A 70 9.79 3.13 22.77
N GLY A 71 9.88 1.95 23.40
CA GLY A 71 11.08 1.12 23.50
C GLY A 71 12.17 1.68 24.40
N ARG A 72 11.87 2.65 25.28
CA ARG A 72 12.88 3.38 26.05
C ARG A 72 13.44 2.58 27.23
N PHE A 73 14.74 2.68 27.46
CA PHE A 73 15.44 2.15 28.63
C PHE A 73 16.36 3.20 29.25
N GLU A 74 16.66 3.07 30.54
CA GLU A 74 17.58 3.97 31.27
C GLU A 74 18.97 3.35 31.44
N TYR A 75 20.02 4.17 31.28
CA TYR A 75 21.42 3.77 31.46
C TYR A 75 22.28 4.97 31.91
N ARG A 76 23.49 4.73 32.41
CA ARG A 76 24.50 5.77 32.64
C ARG A 76 25.65 5.64 31.65
N ALA A 77 26.39 6.74 31.45
CA ALA A 77 27.53 6.75 30.54
C ALA A 77 28.53 5.62 30.85
N ASP A 78 29.03 4.98 29.79
CA ASP A 78 29.94 3.81 29.82
C ASP A 78 29.38 2.52 30.45
N GLU A 79 28.09 2.45 30.79
CA GLU A 79 27.46 1.20 31.24
C GLU A 79 27.18 0.23 30.09
N THR A 80 27.31 -1.07 30.39
CA THR A 80 26.72 -2.15 29.58
C THR A 80 25.28 -2.37 30.02
N VAL A 81 24.37 -2.52 29.05
CA VAL A 81 22.97 -2.86 29.22
C VAL A 81 22.74 -4.28 28.70
N THR A 82 22.21 -5.16 29.55
CA THR A 82 21.75 -6.50 29.19
C THR A 82 20.23 -6.46 28.94
N PHE A 83 19.75 -7.06 27.86
CA PHE A 83 18.32 -7.14 27.53
C PHE A 83 17.79 -8.57 27.66
N SER A 84 16.54 -8.74 28.08
CA SER A 84 15.88 -10.05 28.21
C SER A 84 14.39 -10.03 27.83
N ILE A 85 13.84 -11.21 27.53
CA ILE A 85 12.40 -11.47 27.50
C ILE A 85 12.11 -12.50 28.60
N GLY A 86 11.64 -12.01 29.74
CA GLY A 86 11.57 -12.82 30.96
C GLY A 86 12.95 -13.39 31.31
N GLU A 87 13.04 -14.72 31.42
CA GLU A 87 14.29 -15.44 31.72
C GLU A 87 15.21 -15.68 30.50
N LEU A 88 14.79 -15.32 29.27
CA LEU A 88 15.64 -15.39 28.08
C LEU A 88 16.51 -14.14 27.94
N GLU A 89 17.81 -14.24 28.21
CA GLU A 89 18.78 -13.18 27.89
C GLU A 89 18.96 -13.08 26.36
N LEU A 90 18.75 -11.88 25.80
CA LEU A 90 18.92 -11.60 24.36
C LEU A 90 20.35 -11.21 23.98
N GLY A 91 21.16 -10.82 24.97
CA GLY A 91 22.52 -10.31 24.82
C GLY A 91 22.72 -8.97 25.52
N SER A 92 23.91 -8.37 25.32
CA SER A 92 24.33 -7.15 26.01
C SER A 92 25.08 -6.20 25.08
N ALA A 93 24.83 -4.89 25.22
CA ALA A 93 25.48 -3.82 24.45
C ALA A 93 25.96 -2.67 25.35
N ALA A 94 26.81 -1.79 24.83
CA ALA A 94 27.05 -0.50 25.47
C ALA A 94 25.76 0.35 25.42
N GLY A 95 25.44 1.06 26.51
CA GLY A 95 24.30 1.98 26.55
C GLY A 95 24.49 3.14 25.57
N ALA A 96 23.47 3.40 24.76
CA ALA A 96 23.47 4.41 23.71
C ALA A 96 22.03 4.88 23.39
N ASP A 97 21.90 6.03 22.73
CA ASP A 97 20.61 6.61 22.28
C ASP A 97 19.75 5.60 21.48
N ARG A 98 20.41 4.70 20.73
CA ARG A 98 19.79 3.60 19.99
C ARG A 98 20.57 2.31 20.21
N VAL A 99 19.89 1.24 20.60
CA VAL A 99 20.41 -0.13 20.67
C VAL A 99 19.51 -1.03 19.83
N SER A 100 20.08 -1.94 19.07
CA SER A 100 19.35 -2.83 18.15
C SER A 100 19.82 -4.28 18.29
N PRO A 101 19.13 -5.26 17.67
CA PRO A 101 19.61 -6.64 17.57
C PRO A 101 21.07 -6.78 17.10
N ILE A 102 21.57 -5.90 16.21
CA ILE A 102 22.99 -5.90 15.79
C ILE A 102 23.92 -5.62 16.97
N ASN A 103 23.55 -4.67 17.84
CA ASN A 103 24.41 -4.25 18.95
C ASN A 103 24.55 -5.33 20.04
N LEU A 104 23.58 -6.24 20.15
CA LEU A 104 23.63 -7.36 21.10
C LEU A 104 24.54 -8.50 20.64
N MET A 105 24.86 -8.59 19.34
CA MET A 105 25.57 -9.72 18.72
C MET A 105 27.06 -9.40 18.47
N PRO A 106 28.01 -10.02 19.20
CA PRO A 106 29.42 -9.65 19.11
C PRO A 106 30.04 -9.89 17.73
N GLY A 107 30.29 -8.80 17.00
CA GLY A 107 30.95 -8.82 15.69
C GLY A 107 30.01 -8.73 14.49
N ALA A 108 28.69 -8.81 14.71
CA ALA A 108 27.71 -8.53 13.67
C ALA A 108 27.88 -7.11 13.10
N GLN A 109 27.69 -6.94 11.79
CA GLN A 109 27.85 -5.66 11.10
C GLN A 109 26.53 -5.11 10.53
N ASP A 110 25.61 -6.00 10.17
CA ASP A 110 24.35 -5.70 9.52
C ASP A 110 23.29 -6.77 9.86
N ALA A 111 22.06 -6.59 9.36
CA ALA A 111 20.94 -7.48 9.65
C ALA A 111 21.09 -8.90 9.06
N SER A 112 22.02 -9.15 8.12
CA SER A 112 22.20 -10.45 7.46
C SER A 112 23.00 -11.47 8.28
N ASP A 113 23.59 -11.04 9.40
CA ASP A 113 24.21 -11.93 10.38
C ASP A 113 23.17 -12.97 10.89
N PRO A 114 23.51 -14.27 11.00
CA PRO A 114 22.55 -15.31 11.38
C PRO A 114 21.93 -15.12 12.78
N ALA A 115 22.72 -14.68 13.77
CA ALA A 115 22.23 -14.50 15.13
C ALA A 115 21.35 -13.25 15.23
N VAL A 116 21.74 -12.16 14.55
CA VAL A 116 20.89 -10.97 14.39
C VAL A 116 19.58 -11.32 13.68
N THR A 117 19.65 -12.12 12.62
CA THR A 117 18.47 -12.59 11.88
C THR A 117 17.53 -13.37 12.78
N ASN A 118 18.04 -14.33 13.55
CA ASN A 118 17.25 -15.15 14.47
C ASN A 118 16.63 -14.30 15.60
N LEU A 119 17.38 -13.37 16.20
CA LEU A 119 16.85 -12.42 17.18
C LEU A 119 15.76 -11.51 16.58
N SER A 120 15.93 -11.07 15.33
CA SER A 120 14.92 -10.28 14.61
C SER A 120 13.65 -11.09 14.33
N ILE A 121 13.79 -12.38 13.96
CA ILE A 121 12.67 -13.31 13.81
C ILE A 121 11.94 -13.47 15.15
N LEU A 122 12.65 -13.65 16.27
CA LEU A 122 12.07 -13.75 17.61
C LEU A 122 11.21 -12.52 17.92
N LEU A 123 11.82 -11.33 17.91
CA LEU A 123 11.15 -10.08 18.27
C LEU A 123 9.94 -9.79 17.38
N GLN A 124 10.13 -9.84 16.06
CA GLN A 124 9.08 -9.50 15.09
C GLN A 124 7.97 -10.57 14.98
N SER A 125 8.15 -11.77 15.55
CA SER A 125 7.10 -12.83 15.61
C SER A 125 6.39 -12.89 16.95
N LEU A 126 6.88 -12.16 17.96
CA LEU A 126 6.30 -12.12 19.32
C LEU A 126 5.51 -10.83 19.61
N ASP A 127 5.52 -9.87 18.67
CA ASP A 127 4.70 -8.67 18.70
C ASP A 127 3.22 -8.97 18.97
N GLN A 128 2.50 -8.22 19.82
CA GLN A 128 1.20 -8.69 20.32
C GLN A 128 0.10 -8.74 19.23
N ASP A 129 0.00 -7.72 18.39
CA ASP A 129 -1.02 -7.62 17.34
C ASP A 129 -0.48 -7.90 15.92
N GLY A 130 0.84 -7.88 15.74
CA GLY A 130 1.54 -8.15 14.49
C GLY A 130 1.69 -6.92 13.58
N ASP A 131 1.29 -5.73 14.01
CA ASP A 131 1.51 -4.47 13.30
C ASP A 131 2.79 -3.79 13.76
N LEU A 132 3.92 -4.23 13.19
CA LEU A 132 5.24 -3.61 13.40
C LEU A 132 5.30 -2.10 13.10
N ASN A 133 4.28 -1.51 12.46
CA ASN A 133 4.20 -0.05 12.26
C ASN A 133 3.84 0.69 13.56
N ASN A 134 3.26 0.02 14.57
CA ASN A 134 2.87 0.64 15.84
C ASN A 134 3.86 0.37 17.00
N GLY A 135 4.83 -0.52 16.79
CA GLY A 135 5.86 -0.92 17.76
C GLY A 135 6.12 -2.41 17.67
N ILE A 136 6.78 -2.98 18.67
CA ILE A 136 6.67 -4.41 19.01
C ILE A 136 6.23 -4.48 20.47
N GLN A 137 5.15 -5.20 20.78
CA GLN A 137 4.67 -5.37 22.16
C GLN A 137 4.87 -6.78 22.70
N ILE A 138 5.85 -6.94 23.59
CA ILE A 138 6.10 -8.19 24.31
C ILE A 138 5.37 -8.15 25.65
N THR A 139 4.20 -8.78 25.75
CA THR A 139 3.43 -8.79 27.02
C THR A 139 4.03 -9.73 28.07
N ASP A 140 3.71 -9.49 29.35
CA ASP A 140 4.07 -10.39 30.47
C ASP A 140 3.69 -11.86 30.20
N ALA A 141 2.57 -12.10 29.53
CA ALA A 141 2.11 -13.45 29.19
C ALA A 141 3.02 -14.09 28.13
N ILE A 142 3.39 -13.34 27.10
CA ILE A 142 4.32 -13.79 26.05
C ILE A 142 5.70 -14.02 26.66
N ALA A 143 6.19 -13.10 27.49
CA ALA A 143 7.47 -13.22 28.19
C ALA A 143 7.52 -14.41 29.16
N THR A 144 6.39 -14.73 29.81
CA THR A 144 6.26 -15.93 30.66
C THR A 144 6.46 -17.20 29.83
N THR A 145 5.75 -17.37 28.71
CA THR A 145 5.93 -18.56 27.85
C THR A 145 7.33 -18.61 27.23
N VAL A 146 7.89 -17.49 26.78
CA VAL A 146 9.28 -17.42 26.28
C VAL A 146 10.29 -17.90 27.33
N SER A 147 10.06 -17.60 28.61
CA SER A 147 10.92 -18.06 29.72
C SER A 147 10.96 -19.60 29.84
N GLU A 148 9.86 -20.28 29.51
CA GLU A 148 9.80 -21.76 29.53
C GLU A 148 10.62 -22.38 28.38
N HIS A 149 10.77 -21.66 27.27
CA HIS A 149 11.55 -22.05 26.09
C HIS A 149 12.98 -21.48 26.05
N ALA A 150 13.37 -20.65 27.02
CA ALA A 150 14.61 -19.86 27.00
C ALA A 150 15.89 -20.69 26.71
N ASN A 151 15.97 -21.91 27.24
CA ASN A 151 17.13 -22.81 27.03
C ASN A 151 17.30 -23.32 25.58
N ALA A 152 16.29 -23.14 24.71
CA ALA A 152 16.28 -23.60 23.32
C ALA A 152 16.32 -22.46 22.30
N LEU A 153 16.06 -21.22 22.72
CA LEU A 153 15.97 -20.01 21.86
C LEU A 153 17.33 -19.29 21.72
N ASP A 154 18.41 -20.05 21.65
CA ASP A 154 19.76 -19.54 21.36
C ASP A 154 19.84 -19.07 19.90
N PRO A 155 20.06 -17.76 19.61
CA PRO A 155 20.07 -17.24 18.24
C PRO A 155 21.27 -17.73 17.42
N ASP A 156 22.35 -18.22 18.04
CA ASP A 156 23.49 -18.84 17.33
C ASP A 156 23.23 -20.32 16.96
N SER A 157 22.10 -20.90 17.40
CA SER A 157 21.83 -22.33 17.27
C SER A 157 21.12 -22.72 15.98
N ASP A 158 21.62 -23.75 15.29
CA ASP A 158 20.93 -24.44 14.18
C ASP A 158 19.52 -24.95 14.57
N ALA A 159 19.24 -25.12 15.88
CA ALA A 159 17.95 -25.54 16.40
C ALA A 159 16.94 -24.38 16.58
N PHE A 160 17.37 -23.12 16.46
CA PHE A 160 16.55 -21.94 16.73
C PHE A 160 15.20 -21.96 16.00
N THR A 161 15.19 -22.27 14.70
CA THR A 161 13.96 -22.34 13.90
C THR A 161 12.96 -23.37 14.43
N GLN A 162 13.41 -24.50 14.99
CA GLN A 162 12.50 -25.48 15.58
C GLN A 162 11.96 -24.96 16.92
N ALA A 163 12.83 -24.42 17.79
CA ALA A 163 12.43 -23.84 19.07
C ALA A 163 11.43 -22.69 18.90
N MET A 164 11.63 -21.81 17.91
CA MET A 164 10.70 -20.73 17.57
C MET A 164 9.32 -21.26 17.14
N ASN A 165 9.28 -22.34 16.35
CA ASN A 165 8.02 -22.98 15.95
C ASN A 165 7.32 -23.65 17.13
N ASP A 166 8.06 -24.33 18.00
CA ASP A 166 7.52 -24.98 19.21
C ASP A 166 6.93 -23.95 20.19
N LEU A 167 7.62 -22.82 20.39
CA LEU A 167 7.13 -21.66 21.14
C LEU A 167 5.84 -21.09 20.54
N LEU A 168 5.78 -20.88 19.22
CA LEU A 168 4.59 -20.34 18.57
C LEU A 168 3.39 -21.29 18.63
N VAL A 169 3.61 -22.61 18.60
CA VAL A 169 2.52 -23.58 18.82
C VAL A 169 1.88 -23.39 20.20
N GLU A 170 2.67 -23.12 21.22
CA GLU A 170 2.17 -22.87 22.58
C GLU A 170 1.49 -21.50 22.73
N LEU A 171 2.10 -20.43 22.20
CA LEU A 171 1.51 -19.08 22.23
C LEU A 171 0.16 -19.02 21.48
N ASN A 172 0.06 -19.66 20.31
CA ASN A 172 -1.21 -19.78 19.58
C ASN A 172 -2.28 -20.60 20.33
N ALA A 173 -1.87 -21.52 21.20
CA ALA A 173 -2.77 -22.36 22.00
C ALA A 173 -3.12 -21.76 23.38
N ALA A 174 -2.52 -20.62 23.75
CA ALA A 174 -2.69 -19.99 25.05
C ALA A 174 -4.15 -19.60 25.34
N GLN A 175 -4.56 -19.71 26.61
CA GLN A 175 -5.91 -19.34 27.08
C GLN A 175 -5.81 -18.55 28.40
N PRO A 176 -6.21 -17.26 28.43
CA PRO A 176 -6.74 -16.47 27.31
C PRO A 176 -5.72 -16.31 26.17
N PRO A 177 -6.17 -16.00 24.92
CA PRO A 177 -5.26 -15.69 23.82
C PRO A 177 -4.30 -14.57 24.19
N VAL A 178 -3.02 -14.74 23.85
CA VAL A 178 -1.96 -13.74 24.11
C VAL A 178 -1.79 -12.77 22.95
N PHE A 179 -1.92 -13.28 21.72
CA PHE A 179 -1.94 -12.50 20.49
C PHE A 179 -3.33 -11.87 20.28
N THR A 180 -3.34 -10.64 19.76
CA THR A 180 -4.55 -9.84 19.50
C THR A 180 -4.78 -9.59 18.01
N ASP A 181 -4.23 -10.49 17.18
CA ASP A 181 -4.24 -10.44 15.72
C ASP A 181 -5.64 -10.23 15.15
N THR A 182 -5.66 -9.41 14.10
CA THR A 182 -6.84 -9.17 13.26
C THR A 182 -6.96 -10.23 12.14
N ASP A 183 -5.96 -11.10 12.02
CA ASP A 183 -5.96 -12.33 11.23
C ASP A 183 -6.35 -13.53 12.13
N PRO A 184 -7.40 -14.31 11.80
CA PRO A 184 -7.81 -15.48 12.58
C PRO A 184 -6.93 -16.72 12.35
N ARG A 185 -5.90 -16.65 11.49
CA ARG A 185 -4.97 -17.75 11.23
C ARG A 185 -3.90 -17.84 12.34
N PRO A 186 -3.43 -19.04 12.73
CA PRO A 186 -2.35 -19.16 13.71
C PRO A 186 -1.07 -18.49 13.22
N ARG A 187 -0.41 -17.75 14.11
CA ARG A 187 0.84 -17.06 13.81
C ARG A 187 1.97 -18.03 13.50
N THR A 188 2.73 -17.71 12.46
CA THR A 188 3.96 -18.41 12.06
C THR A 188 5.18 -17.53 12.28
N ALA A 189 6.36 -18.14 12.37
CA ALA A 189 7.61 -17.39 12.49
C ALA A 189 7.84 -16.53 11.25
N ARG A 190 8.20 -15.26 11.43
CA ARG A 190 8.44 -14.32 10.35
C ARG A 190 9.56 -14.84 9.43
N PRO A 191 9.40 -14.83 8.09
CA PRO A 191 10.44 -15.27 7.18
C PRO A 191 11.74 -14.46 7.36
N ALA A 192 12.88 -15.13 7.42
CA ALA A 192 14.19 -14.52 7.64
C ALA A 192 14.43 -13.28 6.75
N ALA A 193 14.17 -13.37 5.45
CA ALA A 193 14.34 -12.25 4.52
C ALA A 193 13.44 -11.04 4.83
N GLN A 194 12.24 -11.25 5.39
CA GLN A 194 11.36 -10.15 5.82
C GLN A 194 11.83 -9.55 7.16
N ALA A 195 12.35 -10.37 8.08
CA ALA A 195 12.93 -9.91 9.34
C ALA A 195 14.18 -9.04 9.11
N GLN A 196 15.12 -9.55 8.30
CA GLN A 196 16.33 -8.85 7.86
C GLN A 196 16.00 -7.51 7.18
N ALA A 197 15.08 -7.54 6.20
CA ALA A 197 14.74 -6.34 5.45
C ALA A 197 14.01 -5.28 6.29
N HIS A 198 13.23 -5.68 7.30
CA HIS A 198 12.60 -4.75 8.24
C HIS A 198 13.63 -4.06 9.14
N LEU A 199 14.48 -4.85 9.82
CA LEU A 199 15.53 -4.30 10.67
C LEU A 199 16.47 -3.36 9.88
N ALA A 200 16.85 -3.74 8.66
CA ALA A 200 17.67 -2.90 7.79
C ALA A 200 17.03 -1.52 7.52
N ARG A 201 15.73 -1.47 7.21
CA ARG A 201 15.02 -0.20 6.97
C ARG A 201 14.90 0.65 8.23
N SER A 202 14.65 0.04 9.38
CA SER A 202 14.58 0.77 10.66
C SER A 202 15.90 1.34 11.13
N LEU A 203 17.03 0.75 10.71
CA LEU A 203 18.38 1.22 11.02
C LEU A 203 19.01 2.13 9.95
N ALA A 204 18.43 2.18 8.76
CA ALA A 204 18.81 3.12 7.70
C ALA A 204 18.71 4.59 8.17
N PRO A 205 19.35 5.54 7.48
CA PRO A 205 19.07 6.97 7.66
C PRO A 205 17.57 7.25 7.61
N GLN A 206 17.11 8.19 8.43
CA GLN A 206 15.69 8.50 8.60
C GLN A 206 15.36 9.93 8.19
N LYS A 207 14.19 10.10 7.56
CA LYS A 207 13.64 11.41 7.18
C LYS A 207 12.27 11.58 7.82
N VAL A 208 12.17 12.55 8.73
CA VAL A 208 10.93 12.85 9.44
C VAL A 208 10.10 13.85 8.62
N VAL A 209 8.81 13.57 8.48
CA VAL A 209 7.81 14.51 7.95
C VAL A 209 6.61 14.56 8.89
N THR A 210 5.99 15.73 9.02
CA THR A 210 4.78 15.94 9.82
C THR A 210 3.56 15.83 8.92
N ILE A 211 2.67 14.88 9.22
CA ILE A 211 1.36 14.72 8.58
C ILE A 211 0.25 15.14 9.57
N GLU A 212 -1.00 15.24 9.10
CA GLU A 212 -2.18 15.60 9.90
C GLU A 212 -2.33 14.76 11.19
N GLN A 213 -1.90 13.50 11.14
CA GLN A 213 -1.97 12.54 12.24
C GLN A 213 -0.82 12.65 13.26
N GLY A 214 0.32 13.25 12.90
CA GLY A 214 1.54 13.27 13.72
C GLY A 214 2.82 13.20 12.89
N ASP A 215 3.96 13.02 13.55
CA ASP A 215 5.24 12.87 12.87
C ASP A 215 5.47 11.40 12.44
N ILE A 216 6.03 11.20 11.25
CA ILE A 216 6.48 9.89 10.76
C ILE A 216 7.93 9.94 10.28
N ALA A 217 8.72 8.91 10.61
CA ALA A 217 10.06 8.69 10.09
C ALA A 217 10.03 7.64 8.98
N GLY A 218 10.39 8.05 7.77
CA GLY A 218 10.69 7.16 6.65
C GLY A 218 12.16 6.76 6.66
N PHE A 219 12.55 5.97 5.67
CA PHE A 219 13.90 5.42 5.51
C PHE A 219 14.47 5.73 4.12
N GLU A 220 15.80 5.81 4.02
CA GLU A 220 16.52 5.84 2.75
C GLU A 220 16.30 4.50 2.02
N ALA A 221 15.65 4.54 0.86
CA ALA A 221 15.24 3.34 0.13
C ALA A 221 16.36 2.79 -0.76
N ASP A 222 17.07 3.69 -1.43
CA ASP A 222 18.33 3.49 -2.12
C ASP A 222 19.04 4.85 -2.32
N ASP A 223 20.21 4.85 -2.96
CA ASP A 223 20.90 6.07 -3.40
C ASP A 223 19.95 6.95 -4.25
N GLY A 224 19.43 8.02 -3.64
CA GLY A 224 18.58 9.01 -4.30
C GLY A 224 17.06 8.88 -4.10
N ALA A 225 16.57 8.10 -3.14
CA ALA A 225 15.13 8.08 -2.81
C ALA A 225 14.81 7.77 -1.32
N TRP A 226 13.68 8.31 -0.85
CA TRP A 226 13.12 8.05 0.48
C TRP A 226 11.77 7.36 0.38
N SER A 227 11.49 6.43 1.30
CA SER A 227 10.21 5.74 1.39
C SER A 227 9.63 5.76 2.81
N TRP A 228 8.30 5.74 2.87
CA TRP A 228 7.49 5.56 4.06
C TRP A 228 6.48 4.45 3.77
N TYR A 229 6.52 3.36 4.53
CA TYR A 229 5.61 2.23 4.40
C TYR A 229 4.61 2.20 5.57
N GLY A 230 3.41 1.67 5.33
CA GLY A 230 2.42 1.42 6.38
C GLY A 230 1.83 2.68 7.02
N ILE A 231 1.60 3.75 6.25
CA ILE A 231 0.92 4.96 6.77
C ILE A 231 -0.59 4.73 6.78
N PRO A 232 -1.29 4.80 7.93
CA PRO A 232 -2.75 4.66 7.95
C PRO A 232 -3.43 5.90 7.39
N TYR A 233 -4.32 5.72 6.40
CA TYR A 233 -5.19 6.80 5.92
C TYR A 233 -6.63 6.70 6.47
N ALA A 234 -6.98 5.56 7.07
CA ALA A 234 -8.25 5.31 7.76
C ALA A 234 -8.05 4.34 8.93
N LYS A 235 -9.05 4.26 9.83
CA LYS A 235 -9.11 3.23 10.89
C LYS A 235 -9.36 1.85 10.31
N ALA A 236 -8.79 0.85 10.96
CA ALA A 236 -9.10 -0.57 10.76
C ALA A 236 -10.62 -0.81 10.66
N PRO A 237 -11.15 -1.36 9.54
CA PRO A 237 -12.58 -1.53 9.29
C PRO A 237 -13.16 -2.77 10.00
N LEU A 238 -12.81 -2.95 11.28
CA LEU A 238 -13.10 -4.11 12.11
C LEU A 238 -14.46 -3.98 12.83
N GLY A 239 -15.08 -5.11 13.15
CA GLY A 239 -16.28 -5.18 14.00
C GLY A 239 -17.41 -4.28 13.49
N ASP A 240 -17.79 -3.27 14.27
CA ASP A 240 -18.83 -2.31 13.88
C ASP A 240 -18.46 -1.43 12.68
N LEU A 241 -17.18 -1.28 12.32
CA LEU A 241 -16.73 -0.56 11.12
C LEU A 241 -16.74 -1.42 9.85
N ARG A 242 -16.95 -2.74 10.00
CA ARG A 242 -17.07 -3.68 8.88
C ARG A 242 -18.34 -3.36 8.08
N TRP A 243 -18.17 -3.23 6.77
CA TRP A 243 -19.15 -2.68 5.82
C TRP A 243 -19.70 -1.29 6.20
N LYS A 244 -18.81 -0.39 6.63
CA LYS A 244 -19.08 1.06 6.72
C LYS A 244 -18.05 1.88 5.92
N PRO A 245 -18.39 3.12 5.52
CA PRO A 245 -17.42 4.05 4.96
C PRO A 245 -16.18 4.19 5.87
N PRO A 246 -14.98 4.39 5.31
CA PRO A 246 -13.76 4.57 6.08
C PRO A 246 -13.88 5.79 7.02
N VAL A 247 -13.25 5.67 8.20
CA VAL A 247 -13.21 6.71 9.23
C VAL A 247 -11.76 7.18 9.36
N ALA A 248 -11.52 8.49 9.47
CA ALA A 248 -10.17 9.03 9.65
C ALA A 248 -9.47 8.40 10.88
N PRO A 249 -8.15 8.11 10.79
CA PRO A 249 -7.39 7.54 11.90
C PRO A 249 -7.27 8.54 13.06
N GLU A 250 -7.01 8.04 14.26
CA GLU A 250 -6.65 8.92 15.39
C GLU A 250 -5.22 9.46 15.22
N PRO A 251 -4.93 10.68 15.69
CA PRO A 251 -3.57 11.19 15.75
C PRO A 251 -2.74 10.49 16.86
N TRP A 252 -1.42 10.57 16.76
CA TRP A 252 -0.47 10.06 17.76
C TRP A 252 0.50 11.15 18.23
N GLU A 253 1.16 10.89 19.36
CA GLU A 253 2.27 11.71 19.86
C GLU A 253 3.61 11.05 19.50
N GLY A 254 4.67 11.86 19.38
CA GLY A 254 6.00 11.37 18.98
C GLY A 254 6.12 11.04 17.49
N VAL A 255 7.18 10.31 17.14
CA VAL A 255 7.54 9.95 15.76
C VAL A 255 7.26 8.46 15.53
N ARG A 256 6.32 8.13 14.65
CA ARG A 256 6.03 6.74 14.24
C ARG A 256 7.00 6.30 13.14
N LEU A 257 7.56 5.09 13.23
CA LEU A 257 8.38 4.55 12.15
C LEU A 257 7.50 4.02 11.02
N ALA A 258 7.69 4.53 9.81
CA ALA A 258 7.03 4.08 8.59
C ALA A 258 7.96 3.12 7.82
N THR A 259 8.38 2.05 8.47
CA THR A 259 9.41 1.12 7.96
C THR A 259 8.91 -0.31 7.75
N SER A 260 7.73 -0.68 8.25
CA SER A 260 7.13 -2.00 7.96
C SER A 260 6.14 -1.93 6.81
N TRP A 261 6.00 -3.05 6.10
CA TRP A 261 4.78 -3.28 5.34
C TRP A 261 3.61 -3.43 6.31
N ALA A 262 2.51 -2.74 6.07
CA ALA A 262 1.23 -3.04 6.70
C ALA A 262 0.63 -4.34 6.12
N ASN A 263 -0.48 -4.81 6.67
CA ASN A 263 -1.16 -5.98 6.11
C ASN A 263 -1.80 -5.68 4.74
N GLN A 264 -1.81 -6.70 3.89
CA GLN A 264 -2.61 -6.79 2.68
C GLN A 264 -4.09 -6.93 3.06
N SER A 265 -5.03 -6.43 2.23
CA SER A 265 -6.46 -6.66 2.48
C SER A 265 -6.78 -8.15 2.48
N ALA A 266 -7.56 -8.58 3.47
CA ALA A 266 -8.22 -9.86 3.54
C ALA A 266 -8.85 -10.23 2.18
N GLN A 267 -8.41 -11.37 1.66
CA GLN A 267 -8.68 -11.92 0.33
C GLN A 267 -8.35 -13.42 0.35
N ASN A 268 -8.32 -14.12 -0.79
CA ASN A 268 -7.93 -15.53 -0.77
C ASN A 268 -6.45 -15.69 -0.36
N PRO A 269 -6.12 -16.44 0.72
CA PRO A 269 -4.75 -16.58 1.21
C PRO A 269 -3.75 -17.14 0.18
N GLY A 270 -4.24 -17.81 -0.88
CA GLY A 270 -3.41 -18.26 -2.01
C GLY A 270 -2.69 -17.13 -2.75
N TYR A 271 -3.09 -15.87 -2.57
CA TYR A 271 -2.44 -14.70 -3.17
C TYR A 271 -1.47 -13.95 -2.26
N GLU A 272 -1.38 -14.30 -0.97
CA GLU A 272 -0.55 -13.59 0.02
C GLU A 272 0.93 -13.50 -0.40
N ALA A 273 1.45 -14.55 -1.03
CA ALA A 273 2.83 -14.66 -1.48
C ALA A 273 3.19 -13.76 -2.69
N PHE A 274 2.23 -13.04 -3.27
CA PHE A 274 2.48 -12.04 -4.32
C PHE A 274 2.64 -10.62 -3.76
N GLY A 275 2.56 -10.47 -2.43
CA GLY A 275 2.76 -9.22 -1.71
C GLY A 275 3.72 -9.36 -0.53
N GLU A 276 3.91 -8.24 0.16
CA GLU A 276 4.65 -8.12 1.41
C GLU A 276 3.70 -7.73 2.57
N GLY A 277 4.08 -8.09 3.80
CA GLY A 277 3.18 -8.03 4.96
C GLY A 277 2.22 -9.22 5.03
N GLY A 278 1.55 -9.37 6.16
CA GLY A 278 0.51 -10.39 6.36
C GLY A 278 -0.81 -10.03 5.67
N MET A 279 -1.91 -10.65 6.08
CA MET A 279 -3.24 -10.43 5.48
C MET A 279 -4.30 -10.24 6.56
N SER A 280 -5.03 -9.13 6.50
CA SER A 280 -6.03 -8.76 7.51
C SER A 280 -7.10 -7.83 6.95
N GLU A 281 -8.21 -7.67 7.68
CA GLU A 281 -9.14 -6.58 7.44
C GLU A 281 -8.51 -5.23 7.79
N ASP A 282 -7.63 -5.17 8.80
CA ASP A 282 -6.83 -3.98 9.08
C ASP A 282 -5.77 -3.78 8.00
N SER A 283 -6.15 -3.06 6.96
CA SER A 283 -5.40 -2.97 5.70
C SER A 283 -5.53 -1.60 5.02
N LEU A 284 -6.10 -0.59 5.70
CA LEU A 284 -6.34 0.75 5.14
C LEU A 284 -5.11 1.66 5.28
N TYR A 285 -4.03 1.20 4.68
CA TYR A 285 -2.71 1.81 4.69
C TYR A 285 -2.24 2.16 3.27
N LEU A 286 -1.35 3.14 3.19
CA LEU A 286 -0.66 3.52 1.97
C LEU A 286 0.85 3.63 2.22
N ASN A 287 1.60 3.57 1.13
CA ASN A 287 3.04 3.76 1.10
C ASN A 287 3.36 4.96 0.22
N VAL A 288 4.43 5.71 0.52
CA VAL A 288 4.90 6.87 -0.25
C VAL A 288 6.39 6.69 -0.56
N THR A 289 6.79 6.86 -1.83
CA THR A 289 8.20 6.92 -2.25
C THR A 289 8.45 8.22 -3.01
N VAL A 290 9.52 8.94 -2.65
CA VAL A 290 9.91 10.23 -3.24
C VAL A 290 11.39 10.22 -3.67
N PRO A 291 11.74 10.91 -4.77
CA PRO A 291 13.13 11.09 -5.17
C PRO A 291 13.84 12.16 -4.32
N GLU A 292 15.16 12.06 -4.23
CA GLU A 292 16.04 13.13 -3.74
C GLU A 292 16.45 14.11 -4.84
N GLY A 293 16.97 15.29 -4.45
CA GLY A 293 17.47 16.30 -5.39
C GLY A 293 16.39 17.24 -5.93
N TYR A 294 15.16 17.11 -5.42
CA TYR A 294 14.00 17.92 -5.77
C TYR A 294 13.55 18.85 -4.62
N GLU A 295 14.43 19.14 -3.66
CA GLU A 295 14.12 19.91 -2.46
C GLU A 295 13.58 21.31 -2.79
N GLY A 296 12.38 21.63 -2.26
CA GLY A 296 11.71 22.91 -2.51
C GLY A 296 10.96 23.00 -3.84
N GLN A 297 10.85 21.90 -4.59
CA GLN A 297 9.93 21.77 -5.72
C GLN A 297 8.60 21.14 -5.25
N GLN A 298 7.51 21.37 -5.98
CA GLN A 298 6.27 20.62 -5.82
C GLN A 298 6.20 19.60 -6.95
N LEU A 299 6.30 18.32 -6.63
CA LEU A 299 6.35 17.23 -7.61
C LEU A 299 4.95 16.73 -7.98
N PRO A 300 4.70 16.32 -9.23
CA PRO A 300 3.49 15.60 -9.58
C PRO A 300 3.40 14.30 -8.77
N VAL A 301 2.18 13.96 -8.35
CA VAL A 301 1.91 12.81 -7.48
C VAL A 301 1.18 11.74 -8.27
N MET A 302 1.71 10.52 -8.31
CA MET A 302 1.11 9.37 -8.97
C MET A 302 0.58 8.38 -7.93
N VAL A 303 -0.74 8.20 -7.88
CA VAL A 303 -1.42 7.33 -6.91
C VAL A 303 -1.81 6.01 -7.58
N TRP A 304 -1.14 4.93 -7.19
CA TRP A 304 -1.26 3.59 -7.75
C TRP A 304 -2.37 2.78 -7.10
N PHE A 305 -3.29 2.28 -7.94
CA PHE A 305 -4.31 1.30 -7.57
C PHE A 305 -3.98 -0.04 -8.22
N HIS A 306 -3.63 -1.03 -7.39
CA HIS A 306 -3.25 -2.37 -7.86
C HIS A 306 -4.39 -3.09 -8.59
N GLY A 307 -4.01 -4.05 -9.45
CA GLY A 307 -4.91 -4.93 -10.19
C GLY A 307 -5.66 -5.97 -9.33
N GLY A 308 -5.98 -7.12 -9.93
CA GLY A 308 -6.63 -8.22 -9.20
C GLY A 308 -8.16 -8.15 -9.12
N GLY A 309 -8.83 -7.54 -10.10
CA GLY A 309 -10.28 -7.63 -10.30
C GLY A 309 -11.14 -7.26 -9.08
N PHE A 310 -10.73 -6.23 -8.32
CA PHE A 310 -11.35 -5.78 -7.06
C PHE A 310 -11.37 -6.80 -5.90
N SER A 311 -10.85 -8.02 -6.08
CA SER A 311 -10.93 -9.12 -5.11
C SER A 311 -9.59 -9.54 -4.51
N ILE A 312 -8.47 -9.35 -5.22
CA ILE A 312 -7.16 -9.92 -4.85
C ILE A 312 -5.99 -8.95 -5.15
N LEU A 313 -4.77 -9.39 -4.81
CA LEU A 313 -3.50 -8.67 -4.86
C LEU A 313 -3.44 -7.49 -3.87
N THR A 314 -2.36 -6.68 -3.94
CA THR A 314 -2.03 -5.65 -2.95
C THR A 314 -1.21 -4.53 -3.57
N GLY A 315 -1.21 -3.34 -2.93
CA GLY A 315 -0.26 -2.28 -3.18
C GLY A 315 1.13 -2.57 -2.61
N ASN A 316 1.23 -3.47 -1.63
CA ASN A 316 2.50 -3.89 -0.99
C ASN A 316 3.29 -4.88 -1.87
N THR A 317 3.73 -4.46 -3.06
CA THR A 317 4.69 -5.23 -3.84
C THR A 317 6.01 -4.48 -3.98
N LYS A 318 7.13 -5.21 -3.99
CA LYS A 318 8.46 -4.61 -4.24
C LYS A 318 8.50 -3.87 -5.58
N ALA A 319 7.75 -4.35 -6.58
CA ALA A 319 7.65 -3.69 -7.89
C ALA A 319 7.00 -2.30 -7.78
N PHE A 320 5.85 -2.17 -7.12
CA PHE A 320 5.12 -0.89 -7.09
C PHE A 320 5.73 0.17 -6.17
N ASN A 321 6.64 -0.22 -5.28
CA ASN A 321 7.24 0.64 -4.26
C ASN A 321 8.76 0.85 -4.47
N ASN A 322 9.30 0.47 -5.63
CA ASN A 322 10.70 0.76 -5.96
C ASN A 322 10.91 2.23 -6.38
N THR A 323 12.16 2.57 -6.67
CA THR A 323 12.66 3.93 -6.83
C THR A 323 12.79 4.39 -8.28
N SER A 324 12.69 3.49 -9.28
CA SER A 324 12.91 3.80 -10.70
C SER A 324 11.89 4.80 -11.27
N LEU A 325 10.58 4.63 -11.00
CA LEU A 325 9.58 5.62 -11.43
C LEU A 325 9.68 6.94 -10.66
N PRO A 326 9.80 6.96 -9.30
CA PRO A 326 10.08 8.19 -8.55
C PRO A 326 11.27 9.01 -9.07
N LYS A 327 12.35 8.34 -9.51
CA LYS A 327 13.57 8.98 -10.05
C LYS A 327 13.34 9.79 -11.34
N GLU A 328 12.23 9.61 -12.04
CA GLU A 328 11.77 10.48 -13.15
C GLU A 328 11.22 11.84 -12.66
N GLY A 329 11.34 12.16 -11.37
CA GLY A 329 10.89 13.43 -10.78
C GLY A 329 9.38 13.46 -10.52
N VAL A 330 8.87 12.40 -9.91
CA VAL A 330 7.47 12.22 -9.49
C VAL A 330 7.43 11.60 -8.09
N ILE A 331 6.34 11.78 -7.34
CA ILE A 331 6.08 11.02 -6.11
C ILE A 331 5.15 9.85 -6.43
N VAL A 332 5.45 8.65 -5.92
CA VAL A 332 4.56 7.49 -6.06
C VAL A 332 3.92 7.17 -4.71
N VAL A 333 2.60 7.00 -4.72
CA VAL A 333 1.80 6.57 -3.57
C VAL A 333 1.11 5.24 -3.91
N THR A 334 1.33 4.17 -3.16
CA THR A 334 0.62 2.89 -3.36
C THR A 334 -0.42 2.66 -2.27
N VAL A 335 -1.62 2.18 -2.62
CA VAL A 335 -2.77 2.12 -1.70
C VAL A 335 -3.33 0.71 -1.55
N ASN A 336 -3.40 0.22 -0.31
CA ASN A 336 -4.24 -0.92 0.07
C ASN A 336 -5.65 -0.43 0.43
N HIS A 337 -6.67 -1.23 0.13
CA HIS A 337 -8.09 -0.91 0.31
C HIS A 337 -8.88 -2.22 0.41
N ARG A 338 -10.12 -2.20 0.92
CA ARG A 338 -10.93 -3.43 1.05
C ARG A 338 -11.26 -4.04 -0.32
N LEU A 339 -11.14 -5.37 -0.37
CA LEU A 339 -11.36 -6.18 -1.58
C LEU A 339 -12.53 -7.15 -1.42
N GLY A 340 -13.00 -7.71 -2.54
CA GLY A 340 -13.91 -8.86 -2.56
C GLY A 340 -15.23 -8.60 -1.81
N PRO A 341 -15.76 -9.58 -1.04
CA PRO A 341 -16.97 -9.37 -0.24
C PRO A 341 -16.79 -8.36 0.90
N LEU A 342 -15.56 -8.00 1.29
CA LEU A 342 -15.32 -6.96 2.31
C LEU A 342 -15.41 -5.55 1.72
N GLY A 343 -14.97 -5.38 0.47
CA GLY A 343 -15.02 -4.11 -0.25
C GLY A 343 -16.35 -3.84 -0.96
N TYR A 344 -17.07 -4.87 -1.41
CA TYR A 344 -18.10 -4.71 -2.45
C TYR A 344 -19.45 -5.39 -2.16
N LEU A 345 -19.63 -6.02 -1.00
CA LEU A 345 -20.92 -6.61 -0.60
C LEU A 345 -21.98 -5.54 -0.33
N SER A 346 -23.07 -5.57 -1.10
CA SER A 346 -24.33 -4.89 -0.78
C SER A 346 -25.33 -5.90 -0.20
N HIS A 347 -26.14 -5.48 0.78
CA HIS A 347 -27.24 -6.31 1.29
C HIS A 347 -28.32 -5.40 1.92
N PRO A 348 -29.64 -5.71 1.83
CA PRO A 348 -30.68 -4.82 2.33
C PRO A 348 -30.55 -4.47 3.83
N ALA A 349 -30.00 -5.37 4.65
CA ALA A 349 -29.71 -5.09 6.05
C ALA A 349 -28.60 -4.02 6.23
N LEU A 350 -27.55 -4.06 5.40
CA LEU A 350 -26.47 -3.06 5.42
C LEU A 350 -26.96 -1.72 4.84
N THR A 351 -27.78 -1.76 3.79
CA THR A 351 -28.44 -0.58 3.21
C THR A 351 -29.36 0.10 4.23
N ALA A 352 -30.09 -0.66 5.05
CA ALA A 352 -30.97 -0.15 6.09
C ALA A 352 -30.24 0.46 7.31
N GLU A 353 -29.01 0.02 7.61
CA GLU A 353 -28.13 0.68 8.60
C GLU A 353 -27.53 1.99 8.09
N SER A 354 -27.46 2.18 6.77
CA SER A 354 -26.75 3.30 6.13
C SER A 354 -27.57 4.59 6.10
N GLU A 355 -27.03 5.68 6.65
CA GLU A 355 -27.61 7.03 6.53
C GLU A 355 -27.77 7.52 5.07
N ARG A 356 -27.11 6.84 4.12
CA ARG A 356 -27.18 7.14 2.69
C ARG A 356 -28.19 6.27 1.92
N ASN A 357 -28.81 5.28 2.57
CA ASN A 357 -29.62 4.25 1.90
C ASN A 357 -28.82 3.57 0.75
N ALA A 358 -27.55 3.25 1.04
CA ALA A 358 -26.60 2.65 0.12
C ALA A 358 -25.68 1.68 0.86
N SER A 359 -25.31 0.56 0.25
CA SER A 359 -24.30 -0.39 0.74
C SER A 359 -23.47 -0.94 -0.42
N GLY A 360 -22.34 -1.59 -0.11
CA GLY A 360 -21.30 -1.90 -1.07
C GLY A 360 -20.35 -0.70 -1.28
N ASN A 361 -19.55 -0.74 -2.34
CA ASN A 361 -18.58 0.30 -2.73
C ASN A 361 -17.54 0.71 -1.66
N TYR A 362 -17.45 0.02 -0.52
CA TYR A 362 -16.51 0.33 0.56
C TYR A 362 -15.06 0.37 0.09
N GLY A 363 -14.66 -0.55 -0.79
CA GLY A 363 -13.33 -0.55 -1.41
C GLY A 363 -13.05 0.64 -2.33
N GLN A 364 -14.07 1.31 -2.86
CA GLN A 364 -13.91 2.60 -3.60
C GLN A 364 -13.93 3.80 -2.66
N LEU A 365 -14.77 3.77 -1.61
CA LEU A 365 -14.78 4.78 -0.57
C LEU A 365 -13.43 4.84 0.17
N ASP A 366 -12.75 3.70 0.31
CA ASP A 366 -11.37 3.60 0.78
C ASP A 366 -10.39 4.36 -0.13
N LEU A 367 -10.48 4.19 -1.45
CA LEU A 367 -9.65 4.95 -2.41
C LEU A 367 -9.95 6.45 -2.37
N VAL A 368 -11.22 6.84 -2.22
CA VAL A 368 -11.62 8.24 -2.00
C VAL A 368 -10.98 8.78 -0.72
N ALA A 369 -10.97 8.02 0.38
CA ALA A 369 -10.32 8.42 1.63
C ALA A 369 -8.80 8.51 1.51
N ALA A 370 -8.15 7.61 0.76
CA ALA A 370 -6.72 7.66 0.47
C ALA A 370 -6.36 8.91 -0.38
N LEU A 371 -7.16 9.24 -1.40
CA LEU A 371 -6.98 10.47 -2.18
C LEU A 371 -7.23 11.72 -1.34
N GLN A 372 -8.23 11.71 -0.46
CA GLN A 372 -8.43 12.78 0.52
C GLN A 372 -7.24 12.92 1.49
N TRP A 373 -6.57 11.82 1.86
CA TRP A 373 -5.33 11.85 2.65
C TRP A 373 -4.19 12.48 1.84
N VAL A 374 -4.02 12.10 0.56
CA VAL A 374 -3.02 12.72 -0.33
C VAL A 374 -3.22 14.23 -0.40
N GLN A 375 -4.45 14.69 -0.64
CA GLN A 375 -4.82 16.12 -0.68
C GLN A 375 -4.50 16.90 0.60
N ARG A 376 -4.44 16.24 1.77
CA ARG A 376 -4.15 16.91 3.06
C ARG A 376 -2.68 16.81 3.51
N ASN A 377 -1.91 15.87 2.95
CA ASN A 377 -0.61 15.49 3.52
C ASN A 377 0.55 15.48 2.52
N ILE A 378 0.32 15.40 1.21
CA ILE A 378 1.39 15.12 0.25
C ILE A 378 2.41 16.28 0.11
N GLU A 379 2.02 17.51 0.43
CA GLU A 379 2.94 18.66 0.53
C GLU A 379 4.11 18.40 1.51
N ALA A 380 3.87 17.67 2.60
CA ALA A 380 4.91 17.33 3.60
C ALA A 380 6.03 16.45 3.01
N PHE A 381 5.74 15.75 1.90
CA PHE A 381 6.66 14.90 1.16
C PHE A 381 7.26 15.62 -0.07
N GLY A 382 6.88 16.87 -0.33
CA GLY A 382 7.26 17.64 -1.52
C GLY A 382 6.34 17.44 -2.74
N GLY A 383 5.14 16.88 -2.54
CA GLY A 383 4.16 16.68 -3.60
C GLY A 383 3.24 17.87 -3.81
N ASP A 384 2.71 18.01 -5.02
CA ASP A 384 1.72 19.01 -5.40
C ASP A 384 0.30 18.40 -5.31
N PRO A 385 -0.56 18.83 -4.35
CA PRO A 385 -1.93 18.34 -4.25
C PRO A 385 -2.79 18.75 -5.45
N ASP A 386 -2.46 19.86 -6.13
CA ASP A 386 -3.12 20.33 -7.36
C ASP A 386 -2.59 19.60 -8.62
N ASN A 387 -1.67 18.61 -8.47
CA ASN A 387 -1.09 17.84 -9.58
C ASN A 387 -1.05 16.32 -9.33
N VAL A 388 -2.20 15.78 -8.90
CA VAL A 388 -2.39 14.35 -8.62
C VAL A 388 -2.88 13.57 -9.85
N THR A 389 -2.21 12.45 -10.17
CA THR A 389 -2.57 11.49 -11.24
C THR A 389 -2.97 10.16 -10.60
N ILE A 390 -4.16 9.65 -10.89
CA ILE A 390 -4.51 8.27 -10.52
C ILE A 390 -4.11 7.30 -11.62
N PHE A 391 -3.54 6.15 -11.27
CA PHE A 391 -3.19 5.13 -12.25
C PHE A 391 -3.36 3.71 -11.70
N GLY A 392 -3.69 2.78 -12.59
CA GLY A 392 -3.94 1.39 -12.22
C GLY A 392 -4.05 0.48 -13.42
N GLU A 393 -3.83 -0.82 -13.21
CA GLU A 393 -3.90 -1.86 -14.24
C GLU A 393 -4.97 -2.91 -13.93
N SER A 394 -5.60 -3.49 -14.95
CA SER A 394 -6.67 -4.49 -14.79
C SER A 394 -7.82 -3.94 -13.95
N GLY A 395 -8.21 -4.63 -12.87
CA GLY A 395 -9.12 -4.11 -11.86
C GLY A 395 -8.67 -2.78 -11.23
N GLY A 396 -7.37 -2.47 -11.22
CA GLY A 396 -6.80 -1.17 -10.88
C GLY A 396 -7.14 -0.08 -11.89
N GLY A 397 -7.06 -0.39 -13.19
CA GLY A 397 -7.57 0.49 -14.24
C GLY A 397 -9.09 0.67 -14.14
N GLY A 398 -9.80 -0.38 -13.76
CA GLY A 398 -11.24 -0.33 -13.44
C GLY A 398 -11.57 0.52 -12.21
N LYS A 399 -10.71 0.56 -11.19
CA LYS A 399 -10.80 1.48 -10.03
C LYS A 399 -10.61 2.93 -10.51
N SER A 400 -9.57 3.21 -11.28
CA SER A 400 -9.31 4.54 -11.86
C SER A 400 -10.46 5.01 -12.75
N LEU A 401 -10.99 4.13 -13.61
CA LEU A 401 -12.17 4.41 -14.42
C LEU A 401 -13.37 4.74 -13.53
N SER A 402 -13.71 3.89 -12.57
CA SER A 402 -14.82 4.10 -11.62
C SER A 402 -14.77 5.48 -10.94
N LEU A 403 -13.59 5.94 -10.52
CA LEU A 403 -13.39 7.24 -9.89
C LEU A 403 -13.60 8.44 -10.84
N LEU A 404 -13.42 8.28 -12.16
CA LEU A 404 -13.81 9.31 -13.14
C LEU A 404 -15.32 9.58 -13.15
N HIS A 405 -16.15 8.68 -12.63
CA HIS A 405 -17.62 8.81 -12.60
C HIS A 405 -18.18 9.00 -11.18
N SER A 406 -17.32 9.13 -10.16
CA SER A 406 -17.78 9.36 -8.79
C SER A 406 -17.77 10.86 -8.44
N PRO A 407 -18.91 11.44 -8.01
CA PRO A 407 -18.97 12.81 -7.50
C PRO A 407 -18.25 12.96 -6.14
N LEU A 408 -17.89 11.85 -5.48
CA LEU A 408 -17.10 11.88 -4.24
C LEU A 408 -15.59 12.07 -4.51
N ALA A 409 -15.15 11.89 -5.75
CA ALA A 409 -13.75 12.00 -6.16
C ALA A 409 -13.40 13.33 -6.86
N THR A 410 -14.39 14.19 -7.09
CA THR A 410 -14.23 15.48 -7.78
C THR A 410 -13.22 16.38 -7.08
N GLY A 411 -12.19 16.81 -7.82
CA GLY A 411 -11.11 17.66 -7.32
C GLY A 411 -10.08 16.95 -6.44
N LEU A 412 -10.15 15.62 -6.27
CA LEU A 412 -9.11 14.86 -5.55
C LEU A 412 -7.95 14.42 -6.45
N PHE A 413 -8.18 14.40 -7.76
CA PHE A 413 -7.19 14.07 -8.79
C PHE A 413 -7.42 14.93 -10.04
N HIS A 414 -6.38 15.00 -10.87
CA HIS A 414 -6.22 15.97 -11.95
C HIS A 414 -5.89 15.31 -13.30
N LYS A 415 -5.59 14.00 -13.31
CA LYS A 415 -5.28 13.16 -14.48
C LYS A 415 -5.58 11.70 -14.16
N ALA A 416 -5.84 10.87 -15.17
CA ALA A 416 -5.98 9.42 -14.99
C ALA A 416 -5.19 8.60 -16.03
N ILE A 417 -4.67 7.44 -15.62
CA ILE A 417 -4.11 6.42 -16.52
C ILE A 417 -4.85 5.09 -16.27
N ILE A 418 -5.45 4.55 -17.33
CA ILE A 418 -6.25 3.33 -17.29
C ILE A 418 -5.56 2.27 -18.14
N GLN A 419 -4.79 1.42 -17.48
CA GLN A 419 -4.04 0.35 -18.12
C GLN A 419 -4.91 -0.91 -18.12
N SER A 420 -5.29 -1.43 -19.28
CA SER A 420 -5.92 -2.76 -19.42
C SER A 420 -7.17 -2.95 -18.53
N GLY A 421 -7.93 -1.86 -18.29
CA GLY A 421 -8.99 -1.78 -17.27
C GLY A 421 -10.39 -1.42 -17.78
N MET A 422 -10.55 -1.36 -19.11
CA MET A 422 -11.77 -0.98 -19.80
C MET A 422 -12.49 -2.23 -20.36
N GLY A 423 -13.42 -2.84 -19.62
CA GLY A 423 -14.26 -3.95 -20.14
C GLY A 423 -15.59 -3.47 -20.76
N THR A 424 -16.10 -4.17 -21.79
CA THR A 424 -17.38 -3.83 -22.45
C THR A 424 -18.62 -4.37 -21.72
N PRO A 425 -19.80 -3.72 -21.86
CA PRO A 425 -21.06 -4.28 -21.36
C PRO A 425 -21.52 -5.56 -22.07
N GLU A 426 -21.22 -5.71 -23.38
CA GLU A 426 -21.80 -6.79 -24.22
C GLU A 426 -21.33 -8.19 -23.83
N HIS A 427 -20.10 -8.31 -23.33
CA HIS A 427 -19.52 -9.59 -22.90
C HIS A 427 -19.70 -9.89 -21.41
N GLY A 428 -20.29 -8.96 -20.63
CA GLY A 428 -20.59 -9.09 -19.19
C GLY A 428 -19.37 -9.13 -18.25
N GLY A 429 -18.20 -9.56 -18.76
CA GLY A 429 -16.93 -9.57 -18.04
C GLY A 429 -16.34 -8.17 -17.88
N ARG A 430 -15.77 -7.92 -16.70
CA ARG A 430 -14.87 -6.79 -16.37
C ARG A 430 -15.41 -5.36 -16.60
N TYR A 431 -16.67 -5.14 -16.95
CA TYR A 431 -17.28 -3.80 -17.00
C TYR A 431 -17.39 -3.20 -15.57
N PRO A 432 -16.63 -2.13 -15.21
CA PRO A 432 -16.41 -1.81 -13.79
C PRO A 432 -17.61 -1.30 -12.98
N VAL A 433 -18.55 -0.57 -13.59
CA VAL A 433 -19.75 -0.04 -12.91
C VAL A 433 -20.97 -0.50 -13.70
N ARG A 434 -21.54 -1.65 -13.31
CA ARG A 434 -22.50 -2.39 -14.15
C ARG A 434 -23.83 -2.75 -13.51
N TRP A 435 -23.91 -2.73 -12.17
CA TRP A 435 -25.08 -3.20 -11.42
C TRP A 435 -25.73 -2.07 -10.63
N THR A 436 -27.06 -2.10 -10.55
CA THR A 436 -27.83 -1.30 -9.59
C THR A 436 -27.67 -1.88 -8.19
N LEU A 437 -27.95 -1.07 -7.15
CA LEU A 437 -27.98 -1.55 -5.76
C LEU A 437 -28.83 -2.81 -5.59
N GLU A 438 -30.03 -2.88 -6.18
CA GLU A 438 -30.92 -4.06 -6.11
C GLU A 438 -30.26 -5.32 -6.69
N GLN A 439 -29.51 -5.20 -7.78
CA GLN A 439 -28.80 -6.32 -8.40
C GLN A 439 -27.62 -6.80 -7.52
N ASN A 440 -26.85 -5.89 -6.94
CA ASN A 440 -25.75 -6.26 -6.05
C ASN A 440 -26.25 -6.77 -4.68
N GLU A 441 -27.41 -6.28 -4.21
CA GLU A 441 -28.08 -6.81 -3.02
C GLU A 441 -28.58 -8.25 -3.21
N ALA A 442 -29.04 -8.62 -4.41
CA ALA A 442 -29.39 -10.01 -4.73
C ALA A 442 -28.16 -10.93 -4.73
N GLU A 443 -27.01 -10.44 -5.20
CA GLU A 443 -25.74 -11.15 -5.12
C GLU A 443 -25.25 -11.29 -3.67
N GLY A 444 -25.43 -10.25 -2.85
CA GLY A 444 -25.18 -10.35 -1.41
C GLY A 444 -26.08 -11.34 -0.69
N GLN A 445 -27.39 -11.38 -1.01
CA GLN A 445 -28.32 -12.40 -0.47
C GLN A 445 -27.84 -13.82 -0.76
N ARG A 446 -27.29 -14.07 -1.95
CA ARG A 446 -26.71 -15.37 -2.33
C ARG A 446 -25.54 -15.78 -1.44
N LEU A 447 -24.70 -14.83 -1.03
CA LEU A 447 -23.62 -15.05 -0.06
C LEU A 447 -24.15 -15.30 1.36
N ILE A 448 -25.17 -14.55 1.80
CA ILE A 448 -25.86 -14.78 3.10
C ILE A 448 -26.50 -16.17 3.16
N GLU A 449 -27.11 -16.64 2.07
CA GLU A 449 -27.65 -18.00 1.96
C GLU A 449 -26.54 -19.06 2.02
N ALA A 450 -25.43 -18.86 1.32
CA ALA A 450 -24.29 -19.79 1.31
C ALA A 450 -23.60 -19.90 2.68
N LEU A 451 -23.54 -18.80 3.44
CA LEU A 451 -23.08 -18.77 4.85
C LEU A 451 -24.11 -19.34 5.84
N GLY A 452 -25.32 -19.71 5.39
CA GLY A 452 -26.38 -20.23 6.25
C GLY A 452 -27.08 -19.19 7.13
N LEU A 453 -26.79 -17.90 6.95
CA LEU A 453 -27.24 -16.79 7.80
C LEU A 453 -28.64 -16.24 7.44
N ALA A 454 -29.27 -16.74 6.38
CA ALA A 454 -30.53 -16.22 5.83
C ALA A 454 -31.74 -16.23 6.79
N ASN A 455 -31.64 -16.91 7.95
CA ASN A 455 -32.70 -16.96 8.98
C ASN A 455 -32.33 -16.24 10.28
N GLU A 456 -31.17 -15.57 10.34
CA GLU A 456 -30.75 -14.80 11.52
C GLU A 456 -31.67 -13.59 11.74
N PRO A 457 -32.04 -13.27 13.01
CA PRO A 457 -32.93 -12.16 13.31
C PRO A 457 -32.27 -10.80 13.06
N ASP A 458 -30.93 -10.76 13.08
CA ASP A 458 -30.10 -9.62 12.70
C ASP A 458 -28.96 -10.13 11.80
N ILE A 459 -29.22 -10.11 10.49
CA ILE A 459 -28.26 -10.59 9.48
C ILE A 459 -26.97 -9.76 9.50
N ALA A 460 -27.04 -8.44 9.76
CA ALA A 460 -25.86 -7.58 9.74
C ALA A 460 -24.95 -7.85 10.95
N ALA A 461 -25.53 -8.00 12.14
CA ALA A 461 -24.78 -8.40 13.33
C ALA A 461 -24.18 -9.81 13.19
N ALA A 462 -24.94 -10.78 12.68
CA ALA A 462 -24.47 -12.15 12.48
C ALA A 462 -23.34 -12.24 11.43
N LEU A 463 -23.50 -11.54 10.30
CA LEU A 463 -22.49 -11.46 9.25
C LEU A 463 -21.17 -10.86 9.76
N ARG A 464 -21.22 -9.85 10.64
CA ARG A 464 -20.02 -9.27 11.26
C ARG A 464 -19.22 -10.27 12.10
N GLN A 465 -19.83 -11.34 12.60
CA GLN A 465 -19.14 -12.40 13.36
C GLN A 465 -18.43 -13.44 12.48
N VAL A 466 -18.67 -13.48 11.17
CA VAL A 466 -18.04 -14.48 10.27
C VAL A 466 -16.56 -14.15 10.08
N PRO A 467 -15.61 -15.06 10.37
CA PRO A 467 -14.19 -14.83 10.10
C PRO A 467 -13.96 -14.49 8.62
N TRP A 468 -13.08 -13.53 8.31
CA TRP A 468 -12.87 -13.10 6.92
C TRP A 468 -12.43 -14.26 6.01
N THR A 469 -11.70 -15.23 6.54
CA THR A 469 -11.28 -16.45 5.84
C THR A 469 -12.47 -17.29 5.38
N GLU A 470 -13.50 -17.46 6.21
CA GLU A 470 -14.73 -18.18 5.88
C GLU A 470 -15.60 -17.40 4.89
N LEU A 471 -15.73 -16.08 5.09
CA LEU A 471 -16.44 -15.19 4.18
C LEU A 471 -15.86 -15.24 2.76
N VAL A 472 -14.54 -15.08 2.64
CA VAL A 472 -13.84 -15.11 1.35
C VAL A 472 -13.91 -16.50 0.72
N THR A 473 -13.67 -17.58 1.49
CA THR A 473 -13.73 -18.94 0.95
C THR A 473 -15.14 -19.26 0.42
N THR A 474 -16.18 -18.82 1.12
CA THR A 474 -17.57 -18.97 0.68
C THR A 474 -17.85 -18.15 -0.57
N ALA A 475 -17.40 -16.89 -0.61
CA ALA A 475 -17.53 -15.99 -1.74
C ALA A 475 -16.86 -16.57 -3.01
N ASP A 476 -15.62 -17.07 -2.91
CA ASP A 476 -14.91 -17.73 -4.00
C ASP A 476 -15.64 -19.00 -4.47
N ALA A 477 -16.10 -19.84 -3.52
CA ALA A 477 -16.78 -21.10 -3.84
C ALA A 477 -18.11 -20.91 -4.59
N ILE A 478 -18.79 -19.77 -4.37
CA ILE A 478 -20.00 -19.41 -5.12
C ILE A 478 -19.71 -18.54 -6.35
N GLY A 479 -18.48 -18.08 -6.55
CA GLY A 479 -18.12 -17.14 -7.62
C GLY A 479 -18.74 -15.77 -7.41
N PHE A 480 -18.57 -15.18 -6.23
CA PHE A 480 -19.01 -13.81 -5.92
C PHE A 480 -18.24 -12.79 -6.77
N GLU A 481 -18.97 -11.87 -7.41
CA GLU A 481 -18.38 -10.88 -8.30
C GLU A 481 -18.31 -9.51 -7.63
N ALA A 482 -17.12 -9.12 -7.14
CA ALA A 482 -16.87 -7.82 -6.54
C ALA A 482 -16.70 -6.73 -7.61
N TYR A 483 -17.68 -5.81 -7.72
CA TYR A 483 -17.60 -4.67 -8.62
C TYR A 483 -18.24 -3.42 -7.99
N PRO A 484 -17.75 -2.21 -8.33
CA PRO A 484 -18.48 -0.97 -8.12
C PRO A 484 -19.95 -1.04 -8.60
N THR A 485 -20.83 -0.48 -7.78
CA THR A 485 -22.30 -0.55 -7.92
C THR A 485 -22.89 0.85 -7.99
N ILE A 486 -23.93 1.03 -8.81
CA ILE A 486 -24.75 2.25 -8.88
C ILE A 486 -25.66 2.27 -7.63
N ASP A 487 -25.17 2.91 -6.58
CA ASP A 487 -25.75 2.92 -5.23
C ASP A 487 -26.49 4.23 -4.88
N GLY A 488 -26.35 5.26 -5.72
CA GLY A 488 -26.90 6.59 -5.49
C GLY A 488 -26.07 7.46 -4.53
N TYR A 489 -24.90 7.00 -4.08
CA TYR A 489 -24.01 7.73 -3.17
C TYR A 489 -22.56 7.80 -3.65
N TYR A 490 -21.89 6.66 -3.84
CA TYR A 490 -20.59 6.61 -4.49
C TYR A 490 -20.71 6.78 -6.00
N SER A 491 -21.72 6.14 -6.60
CA SER A 491 -22.02 6.21 -8.04
C SER A 491 -23.52 6.44 -8.24
N THR A 492 -23.86 7.53 -8.90
CA THR A 492 -25.25 7.97 -9.15
C THR A 492 -25.84 7.41 -10.45
N MET A 493 -24.98 7.00 -11.39
CA MET A 493 -25.35 6.43 -12.70
C MET A 493 -24.19 5.61 -13.27
N GLY A 494 -24.43 4.92 -14.39
CA GLY A 494 -23.40 4.16 -15.10
C GLY A 494 -22.34 5.03 -15.76
N ILE A 495 -21.24 4.39 -16.14
CA ILE A 495 -20.04 5.02 -16.74
C ILE A 495 -20.39 5.87 -17.97
N GLN A 496 -21.13 5.30 -18.93
CA GLN A 496 -21.46 5.98 -20.17
C GLN A 496 -22.51 7.08 -19.96
N GLU A 497 -23.49 6.85 -19.08
CA GLU A 497 -24.49 7.85 -18.70
C GLU A 497 -23.84 9.11 -18.10
N ALA A 498 -22.84 8.95 -17.24
CA ALA A 498 -22.12 10.08 -16.63
C ALA A 498 -21.43 10.97 -17.66
N TYR A 499 -20.76 10.37 -18.66
CA TYR A 499 -20.10 11.12 -19.74
C TYR A 499 -21.13 11.81 -20.65
N LEU A 500 -22.22 11.12 -21.01
CA LEU A 500 -23.29 11.70 -21.84
C LEU A 500 -24.07 12.81 -21.12
N ALA A 501 -24.05 12.85 -19.78
CA ALA A 501 -24.62 13.91 -18.96
C ALA A 501 -23.66 15.07 -18.70
N GLY A 502 -22.35 14.89 -18.90
CA GLY A 502 -21.31 15.82 -18.45
C GLY A 502 -21.17 15.88 -16.92
N GLU A 503 -21.43 14.76 -16.25
CA GLU A 503 -21.30 14.59 -14.79
C GLU A 503 -20.03 13.82 -14.38
N HIS A 504 -19.13 13.53 -15.35
CA HIS A 504 -17.83 12.93 -15.09
C HIS A 504 -16.79 13.94 -14.63
N ASN A 505 -15.71 13.45 -14.03
CA ASN A 505 -14.52 14.23 -13.70
C ASN A 505 -13.68 14.42 -14.98
N ASP A 506 -13.92 15.53 -15.68
CA ASP A 506 -13.20 15.93 -16.91
C ASP A 506 -11.73 16.29 -16.60
N VAL A 507 -10.83 15.36 -16.93
CA VAL A 507 -9.37 15.47 -16.74
C VAL A 507 -8.65 14.82 -17.92
N PRO A 508 -7.35 15.08 -18.16
CA PRO A 508 -6.57 14.35 -19.15
C PRO A 508 -6.50 12.85 -18.82
N ILE A 509 -6.58 11.99 -19.83
CA ILE A 509 -6.61 10.52 -19.67
C ILE A 509 -5.61 9.85 -20.61
N ILE A 510 -4.78 8.95 -20.09
CA ILE A 510 -4.19 7.86 -20.90
C ILE A 510 -5.04 6.61 -20.73
N ALA A 511 -5.34 5.92 -21.82
CA ALA A 511 -5.94 4.59 -21.78
C ALA A 511 -5.24 3.64 -22.76
N GLY A 512 -5.15 2.36 -22.41
CA GLY A 512 -4.56 1.37 -23.31
C GLY A 512 -4.83 -0.07 -22.89
N ALA A 513 -4.36 -0.99 -23.73
CA ALA A 513 -4.42 -2.43 -23.54
C ALA A 513 -3.24 -3.09 -24.24
N ASN A 514 -2.93 -4.33 -23.90
CA ASN A 514 -1.82 -5.06 -24.51
C ASN A 514 -2.27 -5.77 -25.80
N SER A 515 -1.36 -6.06 -26.73
CA SER A 515 -1.74 -6.68 -28.01
C SER A 515 -2.37 -8.07 -27.84
N GLY A 516 -1.86 -8.84 -26.85
CA GLY A 516 -2.36 -10.14 -26.41
C GLY A 516 -3.27 -10.10 -25.18
N ASP A 517 -3.94 -8.97 -24.91
CA ASP A 517 -4.89 -8.87 -23.78
C ASP A 517 -6.14 -9.75 -23.94
N TYR A 518 -6.91 -9.86 -22.86
CA TYR A 518 -8.24 -10.49 -22.93
C TYR A 518 -9.13 -9.79 -23.97
N PRO A 519 -9.93 -10.52 -24.78
CA PRO A 519 -10.75 -9.94 -25.84
C PRO A 519 -11.65 -8.78 -25.38
N ASP A 520 -12.30 -8.93 -24.22
CA ASP A 520 -13.21 -7.93 -23.63
C ASP A 520 -12.53 -6.60 -23.27
N LEU A 521 -11.22 -6.61 -23.00
CA LEU A 521 -10.43 -5.41 -22.70
C LEU A 521 -9.96 -4.71 -23.99
N ARG A 522 -9.57 -5.49 -25.00
CA ARG A 522 -9.17 -4.98 -26.33
C ARG A 522 -10.35 -4.35 -27.06
N GLU A 523 -11.47 -5.06 -27.11
CA GLU A 523 -12.76 -4.54 -27.60
C GLU A 523 -13.22 -3.34 -26.77
N GLY A 524 -12.99 -3.37 -25.46
CA GLY A 524 -13.29 -2.27 -24.56
C GLY A 524 -12.55 -1.01 -24.94
N LEU A 525 -11.22 -1.02 -25.03
CA LEU A 525 -10.46 0.17 -25.44
C LEU A 525 -10.99 0.79 -26.76
N VAL A 526 -11.29 -0.05 -27.75
CA VAL A 526 -11.90 0.37 -29.03
C VAL A 526 -13.31 0.96 -28.84
N TRP A 527 -14.11 0.41 -27.93
CA TRP A 527 -15.46 0.89 -27.63
C TRP A 527 -15.48 2.20 -26.83
N TYR A 528 -14.63 2.37 -25.82
CA TYR A 528 -14.59 3.53 -24.94
C TYR A 528 -14.03 4.78 -25.62
N MET A 529 -12.86 4.67 -26.27
CA MET A 529 -12.09 5.82 -26.73
C MET A 529 -12.88 6.82 -27.61
N PRO A 530 -13.73 6.39 -28.57
CA PRO A 530 -14.45 7.33 -29.43
C PRO A 530 -15.41 8.25 -28.68
N TRP A 531 -16.29 7.70 -27.84
CA TRP A 531 -17.32 8.49 -27.16
C TRP A 531 -16.82 9.16 -25.87
N MET A 532 -15.77 8.62 -25.23
CA MET A 532 -15.11 9.34 -24.14
C MET A 532 -14.43 10.61 -24.69
N ALA A 533 -13.67 10.51 -25.78
CA ALA A 533 -12.95 11.65 -26.35
C ALA A 533 -13.87 12.70 -26.98
N ASP A 534 -15.06 12.33 -27.48
CA ASP A 534 -16.08 13.29 -27.94
C ASP A 534 -16.79 14.03 -26.76
N ALA A 535 -16.70 13.52 -25.53
CA ALA A 535 -17.40 14.06 -24.35
C ALA A 535 -16.46 14.70 -23.29
N ASN A 536 -15.16 14.44 -23.35
CA ASN A 536 -14.14 15.09 -22.51
C ASN A 536 -13.72 16.44 -23.16
N GLU A 537 -13.56 17.51 -22.36
CA GLU A 537 -12.92 18.74 -22.86
C GLU A 537 -11.39 18.63 -22.77
N ALA A 538 -10.87 17.80 -21.86
CA ALA A 538 -9.45 17.52 -21.69
C ALA A 538 -8.93 16.41 -22.63
N ASP A 539 -7.65 16.52 -23.03
CA ASP A 539 -7.02 15.59 -23.99
C ASP A 539 -7.00 14.13 -23.49
N MET A 540 -7.37 13.21 -24.38
CA MET A 540 -7.23 11.76 -24.17
C MET A 540 -6.14 11.17 -25.06
N PHE A 541 -5.48 10.10 -24.62
CA PHE A 541 -4.37 9.46 -25.32
C PHE A 541 -4.53 7.93 -25.30
N ALA A 542 -4.56 7.30 -26.48
CA ALA A 542 -4.61 5.84 -26.61
C ALA A 542 -3.20 5.22 -26.76
N TYR A 543 -2.94 4.08 -26.13
CA TYR A 543 -1.78 3.23 -26.43
C TYR A 543 -2.14 1.76 -26.60
N VAL A 544 -1.26 1.03 -27.30
CA VAL A 544 -1.28 -0.44 -27.40
C VAL A 544 0.12 -0.95 -27.07
N PHE A 545 0.27 -1.72 -25.99
CA PHE A 545 1.56 -2.29 -25.61
C PHE A 545 1.79 -3.62 -26.33
N ASP A 546 2.91 -3.72 -27.04
CA ASP A 546 3.18 -4.78 -28.02
C ASP A 546 4.67 -5.18 -28.00
N HIS A 547 5.17 -5.49 -26.81
CA HIS A 547 6.52 -6.00 -26.61
C HIS A 547 6.53 -7.22 -25.67
N VAL A 548 7.42 -8.16 -25.95
CA VAL A 548 7.69 -9.35 -25.13
C VAL A 548 9.19 -9.62 -25.17
N PRO A 549 9.83 -9.98 -24.05
CA PRO A 549 11.25 -10.33 -24.01
C PRO A 549 11.62 -11.45 -24.99
N GLU A 550 12.85 -11.42 -25.52
CA GLU A 550 13.24 -12.13 -26.76
C GLU A 550 12.96 -13.64 -26.70
N ASN A 551 13.26 -14.32 -25.59
CA ASN A 551 13.05 -15.76 -25.48
C ASN A 551 11.56 -16.12 -25.36
N TRP A 552 10.74 -15.34 -24.66
CA TRP A 552 9.30 -15.59 -24.60
C TRP A 552 8.61 -15.28 -25.94
N ALA A 553 8.99 -14.18 -26.61
CA ALA A 553 8.53 -13.86 -27.95
C ALA A 553 8.86 -14.98 -28.96
N ALA A 554 10.09 -15.50 -28.92
CA ALA A 554 10.53 -16.62 -29.77
C ALA A 554 9.77 -17.94 -29.51
N ASN A 555 9.13 -18.09 -28.35
CA ASN A 555 8.27 -19.24 -28.00
C ASN A 555 6.77 -18.96 -28.19
N GLY A 556 6.39 -17.81 -28.77
CA GLY A 556 5.00 -17.48 -29.11
C GLY A 556 4.18 -16.86 -27.97
N THR A 557 4.83 -16.35 -26.91
CA THR A 557 4.16 -15.50 -25.93
C THR A 557 3.83 -14.15 -26.57
N GLU A 558 2.56 -13.75 -26.54
CA GLU A 558 2.08 -12.41 -26.92
C GLU A 558 2.22 -11.42 -25.75
N ALA A 559 2.03 -10.12 -25.99
CA ALA A 559 2.03 -9.12 -24.92
C ALA A 559 0.78 -9.31 -24.04
N TYR A 560 0.94 -10.10 -22.98
CA TYR A 560 -0.14 -10.60 -22.14
C TYR A 560 -0.61 -9.58 -21.10
N HIS A 561 -1.76 -9.81 -20.49
CA HIS A 561 -2.37 -8.95 -19.47
C HIS A 561 -1.39 -8.58 -18.32
N GLY A 562 -1.18 -7.28 -18.09
CA GLY A 562 -0.30 -6.76 -17.04
C GLY A 562 1.21 -6.77 -17.34
N ILE A 563 1.66 -7.22 -18.52
CA ILE A 563 3.09 -7.24 -18.87
C ILE A 563 3.72 -5.83 -18.89
N GLU A 564 2.96 -4.80 -19.22
CA GLU A 564 3.40 -3.41 -19.32
C GLU A 564 3.89 -2.86 -17.98
N LEU A 565 3.39 -3.39 -16.86
CA LEU A 565 3.81 -3.01 -15.50
C LEU A 565 5.27 -3.32 -15.22
N VAL A 566 5.85 -4.32 -15.89
CA VAL A 566 7.26 -4.65 -15.74
C VAL A 566 8.15 -3.49 -16.19
N TYR A 567 7.70 -2.72 -17.19
CA TYR A 567 8.42 -1.59 -17.79
C TYR A 567 8.04 -0.26 -17.15
N VAL A 568 6.76 -0.03 -16.82
CA VAL A 568 6.33 1.17 -16.07
C VAL A 568 7.00 1.26 -14.69
N PHE A 569 7.24 0.11 -14.05
CA PHE A 569 7.93 0.05 -12.76
C PHE A 569 9.38 -0.44 -12.85
N ASP A 570 9.94 -0.70 -14.04
CA ASP A 570 11.34 -1.12 -14.22
C ASP A 570 11.77 -2.29 -13.31
N TYR A 571 10.90 -3.29 -13.14
CA TYR A 571 11.09 -4.37 -12.17
C TYR A 571 10.92 -5.74 -12.83
N TYR A 572 11.96 -6.20 -13.54
CA TYR A 572 11.98 -7.51 -14.22
C TYR A 572 11.73 -8.72 -13.30
N GLY A 573 11.88 -8.56 -11.97
CA GLY A 573 11.46 -9.57 -11.00
C GLY A 573 9.96 -9.92 -11.10
N SER A 574 9.13 -8.99 -11.56
CA SER A 574 7.68 -9.19 -11.77
C SER A 574 7.37 -10.27 -12.81
N PHE A 575 8.28 -10.58 -13.75
CA PHE A 575 8.08 -11.71 -14.67
C PHE A 575 7.88 -13.04 -13.95
N LEU A 576 8.52 -13.27 -12.79
CA LEU A 576 8.28 -14.46 -11.98
C LEU A 576 6.86 -14.45 -11.41
N SER A 577 6.41 -13.33 -10.84
CA SER A 577 5.05 -13.20 -10.29
C SER A 577 3.99 -13.38 -11.37
N HIS A 578 4.14 -12.73 -12.52
CA HIS A 578 3.22 -12.84 -13.66
C HIS A 578 3.20 -14.26 -14.25
N TYR A 579 4.35 -14.94 -14.25
CA TYR A 579 4.44 -16.34 -14.63
C TYR A 579 3.67 -17.23 -13.65
N LEU A 580 3.90 -17.10 -12.34
CA LEU A 580 3.24 -17.89 -11.29
C LEU A 580 1.73 -17.62 -11.16
N LEU A 581 1.27 -16.40 -11.45
CA LEU A 581 -0.14 -16.05 -11.57
C LEU A 581 -0.80 -16.62 -12.86
N GLY A 582 -0.02 -17.20 -13.77
CA GLY A 582 -0.52 -17.75 -15.03
C GLY A 582 -0.82 -16.72 -16.12
N LEU A 583 -0.53 -15.43 -15.89
CA LEU A 583 -0.81 -14.33 -16.83
C LEU A 583 -0.06 -14.51 -18.15
N SER A 584 1.18 -15.01 -18.08
CA SER A 584 2.07 -15.21 -19.25
C SER A 584 1.64 -16.31 -20.24
N GLY A 585 0.50 -16.96 -20.04
CA GLY A 585 -0.01 -18.04 -20.91
C GLY A 585 0.72 -19.39 -20.81
N HIS A 586 1.76 -19.50 -19.99
CA HIS A 586 2.55 -20.73 -19.83
C HIS A 586 1.83 -21.81 -18.99
N GLU A 587 1.80 -23.05 -19.48
CA GLU A 587 1.06 -24.15 -18.83
C GLU A 587 1.63 -24.56 -17.45
N SER A 588 0.75 -24.59 -16.45
CA SER A 588 1.00 -25.05 -15.07
C SER A 588 2.29 -24.46 -14.47
N PRO A 589 2.33 -23.14 -14.24
CA PRO A 589 3.57 -22.44 -13.89
C PRO A 589 4.11 -22.86 -12.52
N THR A 590 5.43 -23.02 -12.43
CA THR A 590 6.15 -23.24 -11.17
C THR A 590 7.49 -22.48 -11.18
N PRO A 591 8.11 -22.21 -10.01
CA PRO A 591 9.42 -21.54 -9.97
C PRO A 591 10.52 -22.30 -10.74
N GLN A 592 10.46 -23.64 -10.74
CA GLN A 592 11.42 -24.48 -11.47
C GLN A 592 11.24 -24.39 -12.99
N LYS A 593 9.99 -24.25 -13.47
CA LYS A 593 9.72 -24.03 -14.90
C LYS A 593 10.12 -22.63 -15.34
N TYR A 594 9.87 -21.61 -14.51
CA TYR A 594 10.35 -20.25 -14.77
C TYR A 594 11.88 -20.20 -14.89
N ALA A 595 12.59 -20.81 -13.95
CA ALA A 595 14.05 -20.89 -13.98
C ALA A 595 14.61 -21.65 -15.22
N ALA A 596 13.81 -22.53 -15.83
CA ALA A 596 14.15 -23.23 -17.06
C ALA A 596 13.73 -22.49 -18.34
N ASN A 597 12.91 -21.43 -18.23
CA ASN A 597 12.39 -20.64 -19.35
C ASN A 597 12.32 -19.15 -18.96
N LEU A 598 13.48 -18.55 -18.71
CA LEU A 598 13.60 -17.13 -18.38
C LEU A 598 13.14 -16.25 -19.56
N PRO A 599 12.59 -15.05 -19.30
CA PRO A 599 12.06 -14.16 -20.35
C PRO A 599 13.05 -13.81 -21.47
N GLY A 600 14.34 -13.68 -21.15
CA GLY A 600 15.35 -13.20 -22.11
C GLY A 600 15.34 -11.68 -22.24
N VAL A 601 15.49 -11.01 -21.09
CA VAL A 601 15.61 -9.54 -20.99
C VAL A 601 16.95 -9.08 -21.56
N THR A 602 16.93 -7.94 -22.25
CA THR A 602 18.04 -7.35 -22.99
C THR A 602 18.04 -5.82 -22.83
N ALA A 603 19.06 -5.14 -23.39
CA ALA A 603 19.09 -3.67 -23.46
C ALA A 603 17.96 -3.05 -24.33
N VAL A 604 17.16 -3.87 -25.03
CA VAL A 604 15.93 -3.39 -25.69
C VAL A 604 14.84 -3.16 -24.65
N ASP A 605 14.70 -4.08 -23.71
CA ASP A 605 13.75 -4.01 -22.61
C ASP A 605 14.05 -2.81 -21.71
N ASP A 606 15.33 -2.55 -21.41
CA ASP A 606 15.77 -1.38 -20.63
C ASP A 606 15.35 -0.06 -21.32
N LYS A 607 15.53 0.03 -22.64
CA LYS A 607 15.11 1.20 -23.42
C LYS A 607 13.59 1.38 -23.44
N ILE A 608 12.81 0.29 -23.45
CA ILE A 608 11.34 0.35 -23.39
C ILE A 608 10.88 0.76 -22.00
N SER A 609 11.55 0.28 -20.95
CA SER A 609 11.37 0.71 -19.56
C SER A 609 11.58 2.22 -19.44
N ASP A 610 12.72 2.73 -19.91
CA ASP A 610 13.05 4.16 -19.91
C ASP A 610 12.03 5.02 -20.68
N ASP A 611 11.64 4.59 -21.89
CA ASP A 611 10.62 5.26 -22.69
C ASP A 611 9.29 5.32 -21.92
N MET A 612 8.81 4.20 -21.37
CA MET A 612 7.53 4.13 -20.67
C MET A 612 7.52 4.99 -19.39
N ARG A 613 8.54 4.90 -18.54
CA ARG A 613 8.63 5.73 -17.33
C ARG A 613 8.65 7.22 -17.69
N SER A 614 9.40 7.61 -18.71
CA SER A 614 9.45 8.99 -19.22
C SER A 614 8.07 9.49 -19.67
N LEU A 615 7.34 8.70 -20.46
CA LEU A 615 5.99 9.04 -20.95
C LEU A 615 4.98 9.18 -19.80
N TRP A 616 5.01 8.25 -18.82
CA TRP A 616 4.11 8.27 -17.66
C TRP A 616 4.40 9.45 -16.74
N ALA A 617 5.68 9.73 -16.47
CA ALA A 617 6.10 10.86 -15.63
C ALA A 617 5.80 12.22 -16.28
N GLU A 618 6.01 12.36 -17.60
CA GLU A 618 5.71 13.61 -18.31
C GLU A 618 4.20 13.86 -18.43
N PHE A 619 3.40 12.80 -18.62
CA PHE A 619 1.96 12.90 -18.49
C PHE A 619 1.55 13.35 -17.09
N ALA A 620 2.06 12.71 -16.03
CA ALA A 620 1.76 13.11 -14.65
C ALA A 620 2.10 14.59 -14.40
N ARG A 621 3.23 15.06 -14.95
CA ARG A 621 3.70 16.44 -14.85
C ARG A 621 2.80 17.45 -15.58
N THR A 622 2.40 17.16 -16.83
CA THR A 622 1.82 18.19 -17.74
C THR A 622 0.40 17.91 -18.22
N GLY A 623 -0.04 16.65 -18.23
CA GLY A 623 -1.29 16.20 -18.87
C GLY A 623 -1.11 15.77 -20.32
N ASN A 624 0.12 15.82 -20.86
CA ASN A 624 0.48 15.35 -22.19
C ASN A 624 1.67 14.38 -22.06
N PRO A 625 1.60 13.15 -22.59
CA PRO A 625 2.69 12.19 -22.48
C PRO A 625 3.87 12.47 -23.44
N SER A 626 3.75 13.43 -24.36
CA SER A 626 4.78 13.68 -25.38
C SER A 626 6.10 14.14 -24.79
N THR A 627 7.20 13.52 -25.24
CA THR A 627 8.58 13.88 -24.88
C THR A 627 9.35 14.39 -26.10
N ASP A 628 10.55 14.91 -25.89
CA ASP A 628 11.49 15.28 -26.98
C ASP A 628 11.79 14.11 -27.95
N ALA A 629 11.65 12.87 -27.48
CA ALA A 629 11.87 11.66 -28.28
C ALA A 629 10.60 11.12 -28.96
N ILE A 630 9.43 11.28 -28.32
CA ILE A 630 8.17 10.65 -28.74
C ILE A 630 7.06 11.71 -28.73
N ASN A 631 6.65 12.16 -29.91
CA ASN A 631 5.46 13.00 -30.08
C ASN A 631 4.21 12.11 -30.15
N TRP A 632 3.43 12.07 -29.08
CA TRP A 632 2.21 11.28 -28.93
C TRP A 632 0.99 12.22 -29.00
N PRO A 633 0.27 12.28 -30.14
CA PRO A 633 -0.89 13.16 -30.29
C PRO A 633 -2.08 12.66 -29.47
N ALA A 634 -2.94 13.59 -29.05
CA ALA A 634 -4.24 13.25 -28.48
C ALA A 634 -5.09 12.43 -29.47
N TYR A 635 -5.81 11.46 -28.92
CA TYR A 635 -6.82 10.69 -29.61
C TYR A 635 -8.02 11.58 -29.96
N THR A 636 -8.51 11.46 -31.19
CA THR A 636 -9.82 11.96 -31.60
C THR A 636 -10.48 10.89 -32.47
N PRO A 637 -11.82 10.79 -32.56
CA PRO A 637 -12.46 9.81 -33.43
C PRO A 637 -12.16 10.01 -34.93
N GLN A 638 -11.56 11.14 -35.32
CA GLN A 638 -11.18 11.43 -36.70
C GLN A 638 -9.69 11.17 -36.99
N SER A 639 -8.81 11.26 -35.99
CA SER A 639 -7.41 10.82 -36.10
C SER A 639 -7.26 9.32 -35.85
N ASP A 640 -8.09 8.77 -34.95
CA ASP A 640 -8.07 7.40 -34.44
C ASP A 640 -6.64 6.93 -34.07
N ALA A 641 -5.87 7.88 -33.50
CA ALA A 641 -4.43 7.76 -33.34
C ALA A 641 -4.05 7.18 -31.96
N TYR A 642 -3.13 6.23 -31.96
CA TYR A 642 -2.61 5.59 -30.75
C TYR A 642 -1.09 5.39 -30.82
N LEU A 643 -0.45 5.30 -29.66
CA LEU A 643 0.96 4.91 -29.58
C LEU A 643 1.08 3.38 -29.46
N ARG A 644 1.71 2.71 -30.43
CA ARG A 644 2.17 1.33 -30.26
C ARG A 644 3.50 1.34 -29.52
N THR A 645 3.53 0.83 -28.29
CA THR A 645 4.74 0.73 -27.49
C THR A 645 5.41 -0.63 -27.72
N GLN A 646 6.51 -0.57 -28.46
CA GLN A 646 7.38 -1.68 -28.88
C GLN A 646 8.84 -1.16 -28.87
N GLN A 647 9.84 -1.96 -29.27
CA GLN A 647 11.26 -1.55 -29.32
C GLN A 647 11.51 -0.15 -29.91
N ASN A 648 10.75 0.22 -30.95
CA ASN A 648 10.70 1.59 -31.46
C ASN A 648 9.25 2.04 -31.41
N PRO A 649 8.84 2.88 -30.44
CA PRO A 649 7.44 3.29 -30.31
C PRO A 649 6.97 4.08 -31.53
N THR A 650 5.78 3.75 -32.03
CA THR A 650 5.21 4.30 -33.27
C THR A 650 3.82 4.86 -33.04
N VAL A 651 3.54 6.06 -33.58
CA VAL A 651 2.17 6.58 -33.66
C VAL A 651 1.50 5.96 -34.87
N GLU A 652 0.41 5.24 -34.63
CA GLU A 652 -0.38 4.51 -35.61
C GLU A 652 -1.83 5.02 -35.59
N THR A 653 -2.63 4.58 -36.55
CA THR A 653 -4.04 4.97 -36.71
C THR A 653 -4.88 3.74 -37.05
N GLY A 654 -6.11 3.63 -36.58
CA GLY A 654 -6.94 2.44 -36.77
C GLY A 654 -6.88 1.54 -35.53
N LEU A 655 -7.41 2.02 -34.40
CA LEU A 655 -7.32 1.35 -33.09
C LEU A 655 -8.01 -0.03 -33.10
N GLU A 656 -9.12 -0.17 -33.83
CA GLU A 656 -9.77 -1.48 -34.08
C GLU A 656 -8.82 -2.46 -34.78
N SER A 657 -8.01 -1.98 -35.72
CA SER A 657 -7.04 -2.82 -36.46
C SER A 657 -5.79 -3.16 -35.64
N ALA A 658 -5.62 -2.54 -34.46
CA ALA A 658 -4.53 -2.87 -33.55
C ALA A 658 -4.71 -4.24 -32.88
N PHE A 659 -5.95 -4.73 -32.82
CA PHE A 659 -6.36 -5.97 -32.15
C PHE A 659 -7.05 -6.90 -33.15
N PRO A 660 -6.29 -7.56 -34.04
CA PRO A 660 -6.88 -8.51 -35.00
C PRO A 660 -7.60 -9.64 -34.25
N PRO A 661 -8.76 -10.12 -34.75
CA PRO A 661 -9.44 -11.25 -34.15
C PRO A 661 -8.52 -12.48 -34.16
N ALA A 662 -8.54 -13.24 -33.06
CA ALA A 662 -7.71 -14.43 -32.91
C ALA A 662 -7.87 -15.37 -34.11
N ALA A 663 -6.75 -15.91 -34.61
CA ALA A 663 -6.78 -16.87 -35.71
C ALA A 663 -7.59 -18.13 -35.29
N PRO A 664 -8.46 -18.66 -36.16
CA PRO A 664 -9.40 -19.74 -35.83
C PRO A 664 -8.75 -21.14 -35.73
#